data_AF-A0A9P7UF56-F1
#
_entry.id   AF-A0A9P7UF56-F1
#
_cell.length_a   1.000
_cell.length_b   1.000
_cell.length_c   1.000
_cell.angle_alpha   90.00
_cell.angle_beta   90.00
_cell.angle_gamma   90.00
#
_symmetry.space_group_name_H-M   'P 1'
#
loop_
_entity.id
_entity.type
_entity.pdbx_description
1 polymer ?
#
loop_
_entity_poly.entity_id
_entity_poly.type
_entity_poly.pdbx_seq_one_letter_code
_entity_poly.pdbx_strand_id
1 'polypeptide(L)'
;MAQEKAANDVGEPPVHTKIPYWRIVTDQAGITQEVADYRYPGSGTEADPFLVQWIPNDPRNPMLFSKATKWFITFMVSLTTLAVALLSSAYTGGIRQIIIEFGISQEVATLGVSLFVLGFAIGPLLWAPLSELFGRQSLFFGTYAILTAFNAGCAGANSATTLIVLRFFAGAFGSSPLANSGGVIADMFPAADRGLAMALFAAAPFLGPVLGPIIGGFLGAAAGWRWVMGFLAAFSGTLWLLGAALVPETYAPYLLRQRAAKLSKMTGKVYVSKIEHEQGKISLAESFKTALSRPWILLFREPIVLLLSLYMAIIYGTLYMLFAAFPIVYQQERGWSQGIGGLAFLGIMVGMVFAIIYTLPENGRYKRVQERNGGFAPPETRLLSAMVGGVAIPIGLFWFAWTNNADIHWMVSIAAGVPFGFGMVLLFLSVMNYLIDAYTIFAASVLAANSVIRSCFGAAFPLFTTYMYKDLGTNWASSIPAFLALACVPFPFLFYKYGPAIRARCKFAAQSEAFMARLREEDTSSSDKEPENKNIMGLKEQDGKLVYTYDAEKVWVEPWGLDAFRVRATKAREMPTEDWALLKPEKADAKIIIDDKAGTITNGKIKASITSGGKLMMWNSKGELLLEEYSRHRRDVLDPKCSALDVEAREFLAIVNSNDYHLTARFESVDAEEKIFGMGQYQQPFLDLKGHDLELAHRNSQASVPFAVSSLGYGLLWNNPSVGRAILGRNIMSFEAKSTRALDYWIVAGDSPAEIVEAYADTTGKVPMMPEYGLGFWQCKLRYQTQEELLEVAREYRKRELPIDLIVIDFFHWPLQGEWKFDPTYWPDPDAMIKELQELKIELMVSIWPTVDHKSENWDEMVEKGYLIQSDRGIRIAMNFQGDTTHFDATNPGARDYVWKKAKKNYYDKGIRVFWLDEAEPEYTVYDFDTYRYHLGSNVSIGNIYPVEYAKAFYEGMEAEGQKNIVNLIRCAWAGSQKYGALVWSGDIASSWGSLRNQVAAGLHMGLSGLPWWTTDIGGFHGGDPRDEKFRELFVRWFQWGAFCPVFRLHGCREPEQPQHGTTGGAECHSGAPNEVWSYGPEVYEICKKYMFLREELRDYTRSLMKEAHEKGTPVMRTLFYEFPKDQETWKIGQQYMFGSKYLVCPVLEAEKRNMKVYLPQLEAGGKWKPLLEGETDTYEGGKWIEIDAPLEWMPVFKRE
;
A
#
# COMPACT_ATOMS: atom_id res chain seq x y z
N MET A 1 61.98 6.08 -1.80
CA MET A 1 61.38 7.10 -2.70
C MET A 1 61.14 6.65 -4.15
N ALA A 2 61.22 5.36 -4.50
CA ALA A 2 60.87 4.87 -5.86
C ALA A 2 59.94 3.63 -5.86
N GLN A 3 59.44 3.18 -4.70
CA GLN A 3 58.51 2.04 -4.60
C GLN A 3 57.11 2.40 -4.07
N GLU A 4 56.89 3.63 -3.59
CA GLU A 4 55.57 4.14 -3.15
C GLU A 4 54.78 4.82 -4.27
N LYS A 5 55.30 4.88 -5.50
CA LYS A 5 54.67 5.58 -6.64
C LYS A 5 53.97 4.66 -7.64
N ALA A 6 53.95 3.35 -7.42
CA ALA A 6 53.39 2.36 -8.36
C ALA A 6 52.01 1.80 -7.96
N ALA A 7 51.45 2.21 -6.81
CA ALA A 7 50.16 1.71 -6.31
C ALA A 7 48.95 2.61 -6.64
N ASN A 8 49.16 3.77 -7.28
CA ASN A 8 48.11 4.79 -7.50
C ASN A 8 47.73 5.01 -8.98
N ASP A 9 48.01 4.06 -9.86
CA ASP A 9 47.55 4.13 -11.26
C ASP A 9 46.51 3.03 -11.51
N VAL A 10 45.37 3.15 -10.81
CA VAL A 10 44.14 2.48 -11.24
C VAL A 10 43.45 3.47 -12.16
N GLY A 11 43.66 3.28 -13.46
CA GLY A 11 42.98 4.02 -14.52
C GLY A 11 41.47 4.05 -14.29
N GLU A 12 40.85 5.11 -14.83
CA GLU A 12 39.42 5.40 -14.78
C GLU A 12 38.54 4.13 -14.73
N PRO A 13 37.55 4.05 -13.83
CA PRO A 13 36.60 2.96 -13.87
C PRO A 13 35.93 2.95 -15.25
N PRO A 14 35.95 1.82 -15.97
CA PRO A 14 35.47 1.77 -17.34
C PRO A 14 33.97 2.10 -17.38
N VAL A 15 33.59 2.87 -18.40
CA VAL A 15 32.23 3.32 -18.67
C VAL A 15 31.29 2.12 -18.81
N HIS A 16 30.25 2.07 -17.98
CA HIS A 16 29.21 1.05 -17.94
C HIS A 16 28.72 0.61 -19.33
N THR A 17 29.08 -0.60 -19.77
CA THR A 17 28.37 -1.25 -20.88
C THR A 17 27.20 -2.10 -20.37
N LYS A 18 25.99 -1.53 -20.37
CA LYS A 18 24.75 -2.28 -20.10
C LYS A 18 24.59 -3.39 -21.15
N ILE A 19 24.57 -4.66 -20.71
CA ILE A 19 24.18 -5.78 -21.58
C ILE A 19 22.65 -5.77 -21.70
N PRO A 20 22.07 -5.68 -22.91
CA PRO A 20 20.63 -5.83 -23.09
C PRO A 20 20.13 -7.16 -22.53
N TYR A 21 18.96 -7.18 -21.89
CA TYR A 21 18.44 -8.38 -21.22
C TYR A 21 18.33 -9.60 -22.16
N TRP A 22 17.96 -9.39 -23.43
CA TRP A 22 17.93 -10.47 -24.42
C TRP A 22 19.29 -11.15 -24.60
N ARG A 23 20.39 -10.39 -24.51
CA ARG A 23 21.75 -10.92 -24.60
C ARG A 23 22.15 -11.67 -23.32
N ILE A 24 21.60 -11.32 -22.15
CA ILE A 24 21.76 -12.09 -20.91
C ILE A 24 21.10 -13.48 -21.05
N VAL A 25 19.96 -13.54 -21.75
CA VAL A 25 19.22 -14.78 -22.01
C VAL A 25 19.92 -15.65 -23.07
N THR A 26 20.53 -15.07 -24.11
CA THR A 26 21.11 -15.83 -25.25
C THR A 26 22.62 -16.05 -25.19
N ASP A 27 23.41 -15.15 -24.60
CA ASP A 27 24.90 -15.22 -24.57
C ASP A 27 25.39 -15.67 -23.18
N GLN A 28 25.62 -16.99 -23.04
CA GLN A 28 26.01 -17.59 -21.76
C GLN A 28 27.42 -17.20 -21.28
N ALA A 29 28.32 -16.88 -22.21
CA ALA A 29 29.69 -16.46 -21.86
C ALA A 29 29.76 -14.98 -21.45
N GLY A 30 28.84 -14.15 -21.95
CA GLY A 30 28.68 -12.75 -21.55
C GLY A 30 29.97 -11.92 -21.64
N ILE A 31 30.78 -12.12 -22.69
CA ILE A 31 32.03 -11.37 -22.86
C ILE A 31 31.70 -9.94 -23.32
N THR A 32 31.93 -8.99 -22.43
CA THR A 32 32.01 -7.55 -22.72
C THR A 32 33.46 -7.16 -22.97
N GLN A 33 33.68 -5.95 -23.48
CA GLN A 33 35.04 -5.42 -23.66
C GLN A 33 35.80 -5.38 -22.32
N GLU A 34 35.10 -4.98 -21.24
CA GLU A 34 35.62 -4.97 -19.87
C GLU A 34 36.08 -6.36 -19.39
N VAL A 35 35.32 -7.42 -19.71
CA VAL A 35 35.68 -8.81 -19.36
C VAL A 35 36.87 -9.29 -20.18
N ALA A 36 37.01 -8.85 -21.43
CA ALA A 36 38.16 -9.21 -22.27
C ALA A 36 39.46 -8.52 -21.83
N ASP A 37 39.36 -7.28 -21.35
CA ASP A 37 40.51 -6.44 -20.96
C ASP A 37 40.93 -6.66 -19.48
N TYR A 38 40.13 -7.40 -18.70
CA TYR A 38 40.42 -7.68 -17.29
C TYR A 38 41.65 -8.59 -17.10
N ARG A 39 42.56 -8.18 -16.21
CA ARG A 39 43.77 -8.97 -15.87
C ARG A 39 43.43 -10.07 -14.87
N TYR A 40 43.21 -11.27 -15.37
CA TYR A 40 43.05 -12.48 -14.56
C TYR A 40 44.40 -12.95 -14.00
N PRO A 41 44.45 -13.51 -12.78
CA PRO A 41 45.68 -14.06 -12.20
C PRO A 41 46.11 -15.33 -12.93
N GLY A 42 47.43 -15.49 -13.17
CA GLY A 42 48.07 -16.58 -13.91
C GLY A 42 48.96 -16.07 -15.05
N SER A 43 49.66 -16.98 -15.75
CA SER A 43 50.49 -16.65 -16.93
C SER A 43 49.86 -17.08 -18.27
N GLY A 44 48.75 -17.83 -18.23
CA GLY A 44 47.99 -18.25 -19.42
C GLY A 44 48.58 -19.46 -20.15
N THR A 45 49.40 -20.24 -19.47
CA THR A 45 50.02 -21.49 -19.97
C THR A 45 49.28 -22.72 -19.44
N GLU A 46 49.56 -23.92 -19.98
CA GLU A 46 48.92 -25.16 -19.46
C GLU A 46 49.32 -25.48 -18.00
N ALA A 47 50.53 -25.09 -17.59
CA ALA A 47 51.02 -25.30 -16.22
C ALA A 47 50.51 -24.23 -15.23
N ASP A 48 50.14 -23.04 -15.72
CA ASP A 48 49.66 -21.90 -14.93
C ASP A 48 48.60 -21.09 -15.72
N PRO A 49 47.36 -21.60 -15.77
CA PRO A 49 46.28 -21.01 -16.57
C PRO A 49 45.73 -19.73 -15.92
N PHE A 50 45.12 -18.85 -16.72
CA PHE A 50 44.39 -17.71 -16.18
C PHE A 50 43.12 -18.17 -15.44
N LEU A 51 43.01 -17.83 -14.16
CA LEU A 51 41.87 -18.23 -13.33
C LEU A 51 40.72 -17.24 -13.49
N VAL A 52 39.68 -17.67 -14.21
CA VAL A 52 38.49 -16.86 -14.48
C VAL A 52 37.56 -16.86 -13.27
N GLN A 53 37.26 -15.66 -12.77
CA GLN A 53 36.29 -15.36 -11.72
C GLN A 53 35.41 -14.17 -12.14
N TRP A 54 34.36 -13.87 -11.36
CA TRP A 54 33.55 -12.67 -11.57
C TRP A 54 34.40 -11.41 -11.39
N ILE A 55 34.26 -10.44 -12.30
CA ILE A 55 34.82 -9.10 -12.11
C ILE A 55 33.91 -8.30 -11.13
N PRO A 56 34.41 -7.25 -10.48
CA PRO A 56 33.55 -6.36 -9.70
C PRO A 56 32.38 -5.84 -10.55
N ASN A 57 31.15 -5.90 -10.03
CA ASN A 57 29.92 -5.47 -10.72
C ASN A 57 29.60 -6.17 -12.05
N ASP A 58 30.02 -7.43 -12.22
CA ASP A 58 29.77 -8.20 -13.45
C ASP A 58 28.26 -8.34 -13.78
N PRO A 59 27.79 -7.86 -14.95
CA PRO A 59 26.37 -7.90 -15.33
C PRO A 59 25.83 -9.31 -15.54
N ARG A 60 26.69 -10.32 -15.68
CA ARG A 60 26.28 -11.73 -15.84
C ARG A 60 26.25 -12.50 -14.51
N ASN A 61 26.70 -11.90 -13.41
CA ASN A 61 26.61 -12.50 -12.08
C ASN A 61 25.15 -12.47 -11.57
N PRO A 62 24.47 -13.62 -11.39
CA PRO A 62 23.06 -13.68 -11.00
C PRO A 62 22.78 -13.12 -9.59
N MET A 63 23.80 -13.08 -8.72
CA MET A 63 23.73 -12.42 -7.42
C MET A 63 23.61 -10.89 -7.53
N LEU A 64 23.97 -10.31 -8.68
CA LEU A 64 23.90 -8.87 -8.95
C LEU A 64 22.69 -8.49 -9.83
N PHE A 65 21.83 -9.44 -10.19
CA PHE A 65 20.58 -9.14 -10.89
C PHE A 65 19.71 -8.17 -10.07
N SER A 66 18.96 -7.30 -10.75
CA SER A 66 18.04 -6.39 -10.07
C SER A 66 16.99 -7.18 -9.28
N LYS A 67 16.51 -6.63 -8.16
CA LYS A 67 15.47 -7.29 -7.33
C LYS A 67 14.24 -7.66 -8.16
N ALA A 68 13.83 -6.81 -9.11
CA ALA A 68 12.73 -7.10 -10.03
C ALA A 68 13.02 -8.32 -10.92
N THR A 69 14.23 -8.45 -11.47
CA THR A 69 14.64 -9.62 -12.26
C THR A 69 14.67 -10.88 -11.39
N LYS A 70 15.24 -10.79 -10.18
CA LYS A 70 15.29 -11.93 -9.25
C LYS A 70 13.89 -12.39 -8.85
N TRP A 71 12.99 -11.48 -8.49
CA TRP A 71 11.61 -11.81 -8.15
C TRP A 71 10.79 -12.29 -9.35
N PHE A 72 11.00 -11.73 -10.53
CA PHE A 72 10.41 -12.21 -11.77
C PHE A 72 10.83 -13.65 -12.07
N ILE A 73 12.13 -13.96 -12.00
CA ILE A 73 12.64 -15.32 -12.21
C ILE A 73 12.08 -16.25 -11.12
N THR A 74 12.07 -15.84 -9.84
CA THR A 74 11.47 -16.61 -8.73
C THR A 74 9.98 -16.90 -8.98
N PHE A 75 9.21 -15.91 -9.44
CA PHE A 75 7.81 -16.07 -9.78
C PHE A 75 7.63 -17.04 -10.95
N MET A 76 8.43 -16.90 -12.01
CA MET A 76 8.40 -17.80 -13.18
C MET A 76 8.76 -19.25 -12.81
N VAL A 77 9.81 -19.48 -12.01
CA VAL A 77 10.17 -20.85 -11.57
C VAL A 77 9.17 -21.43 -10.57
N SER A 78 8.47 -20.59 -9.80
CA SER A 78 7.36 -21.03 -8.94
C SER A 78 6.12 -21.37 -9.76
N LEU A 79 5.79 -20.57 -10.78
CA LEU A 79 4.64 -20.76 -11.65
C LEU A 79 4.78 -22.01 -12.54
N THR A 80 5.98 -22.26 -13.07
CA THR A 80 6.31 -23.52 -13.77
C THR A 80 6.15 -24.72 -12.83
N THR A 81 6.64 -24.62 -11.59
CA THR A 81 6.44 -25.68 -10.58
C THR A 81 4.96 -25.92 -10.27
N LEU A 82 4.17 -24.84 -10.10
CA LEU A 82 2.71 -24.92 -9.92
C LEU A 82 2.05 -25.60 -11.12
N ALA A 83 2.46 -25.26 -12.34
CA ALA A 83 1.90 -25.81 -13.56
C ALA A 83 2.06 -27.33 -13.61
N VAL A 84 3.25 -27.85 -13.35
CA VAL A 84 3.50 -29.30 -13.35
C VAL A 84 2.65 -30.02 -12.30
N ALA A 85 2.50 -29.40 -11.13
CA ALA A 85 1.67 -29.94 -10.04
C ALA A 85 0.16 -29.86 -10.34
N LEU A 86 -0.28 -28.87 -11.14
CA LEU A 86 -1.65 -28.76 -11.65
C LEU A 86 -1.91 -29.78 -12.77
N LEU A 87 -0.92 -29.97 -13.65
CA LEU A 87 -0.98 -30.92 -14.75
C LEU A 87 -1.20 -32.36 -14.25
N SER A 88 -0.65 -32.74 -13.10
CA SER A 88 -0.81 -34.09 -12.54
C SER A 88 -2.25 -34.39 -12.11
N SER A 89 -2.98 -33.39 -11.61
CA SER A 89 -4.29 -33.55 -10.98
C SER A 89 -5.46 -33.14 -11.87
N ALA A 90 -5.30 -32.15 -12.76
CA ALA A 90 -6.38 -31.66 -13.64
C ALA A 90 -6.99 -32.74 -14.56
N TYR A 91 -6.20 -33.77 -14.89
CA TYR A 91 -6.67 -34.96 -15.61
C TYR A 91 -7.90 -35.62 -14.96
N THR A 92 -7.99 -35.57 -13.63
CA THR A 92 -9.04 -36.25 -12.85
C THR A 92 -10.45 -35.81 -13.22
N GLY A 93 -10.63 -34.54 -13.60
CA GLY A 93 -11.93 -34.01 -14.00
C GLY A 93 -12.47 -34.60 -15.31
N GLY A 94 -11.61 -35.22 -16.13
CA GLY A 94 -11.98 -35.88 -17.39
C GLY A 94 -12.10 -37.41 -17.30
N ILE A 95 -11.84 -38.02 -16.14
CA ILE A 95 -11.75 -39.50 -16.01
C ILE A 95 -13.03 -40.20 -16.47
N ARG A 96 -14.21 -39.68 -16.12
CA ARG A 96 -15.50 -40.29 -16.51
C ARG A 96 -15.66 -40.35 -18.02
N GLN A 97 -15.32 -39.27 -18.71
CA GLN A 97 -15.39 -39.16 -20.17
C GLN A 97 -14.40 -40.11 -20.84
N ILE A 98 -13.19 -40.25 -20.27
CA ILE A 98 -12.15 -41.19 -20.75
C ILE A 98 -12.63 -42.65 -20.61
N ILE A 99 -13.25 -43.00 -19.48
CA ILE A 99 -13.84 -44.32 -19.23
C ILE A 99 -14.90 -44.64 -20.28
N ILE A 100 -15.83 -43.70 -20.52
CA ILE A 100 -16.92 -43.88 -21.48
C ILE A 100 -16.37 -44.02 -22.90
N GLU A 101 -15.43 -43.18 -23.29
CA GLU A 101 -14.94 -43.13 -24.67
C GLU A 101 -14.07 -44.34 -25.04
N PHE A 102 -13.14 -44.74 -24.17
CA PHE A 102 -12.26 -45.87 -24.44
C PHE A 102 -12.79 -47.21 -23.94
N GLY A 103 -13.93 -47.24 -23.26
CA GLY A 103 -14.52 -48.47 -22.70
C GLY A 103 -13.62 -49.17 -21.69
N ILE A 104 -12.82 -48.40 -20.94
CA ILE A 104 -11.84 -48.93 -19.98
C ILE A 104 -12.37 -48.94 -18.55
N SER A 105 -11.76 -49.74 -17.67
CA SER A 105 -12.12 -49.73 -16.26
C SER A 105 -11.67 -48.44 -15.55
N GLN A 106 -12.28 -48.15 -14.40
CA GLN A 106 -11.92 -46.98 -13.58
C GLN A 106 -10.46 -47.02 -13.13
N GLU A 107 -9.93 -48.21 -12.86
CA GLU A 107 -8.55 -48.42 -12.46
C GLU A 107 -7.58 -48.08 -13.59
N VAL A 108 -7.89 -48.51 -14.82
CA VAL A 108 -7.08 -48.18 -16.01
C VAL A 108 -7.10 -46.66 -16.26
N ALA A 109 -8.24 -46.00 -16.09
CA ALA A 109 -8.31 -44.54 -16.22
C ALA A 109 -7.50 -43.82 -15.12
N THR A 110 -7.49 -44.36 -13.90
CA THR A 110 -6.73 -43.85 -12.74
C THR A 110 -5.22 -43.98 -12.95
N LEU A 111 -4.76 -44.98 -13.71
CA LEU A 111 -3.34 -45.11 -14.09
C LEU A 111 -2.79 -43.84 -14.77
N GLY A 112 -3.63 -43.04 -15.44
CA GLY A 112 -3.21 -41.78 -16.05
C GLY A 112 -2.70 -40.74 -15.02
N VAL A 113 -3.30 -40.71 -13.83
CA VAL A 113 -2.81 -39.89 -12.70
C VAL A 113 -1.61 -40.56 -12.06
N SER A 114 -1.72 -41.85 -11.74
CA SER A 114 -0.69 -42.60 -11.02
C SER A 114 0.65 -42.62 -11.77
N LEU A 115 0.65 -42.87 -13.08
CA LEU A 115 1.88 -42.92 -13.86
C LEU A 115 2.48 -41.55 -14.13
N PHE A 116 1.67 -40.49 -14.18
CA PHE A 116 2.21 -39.12 -14.21
C PHE A 116 2.99 -38.81 -12.92
N VAL A 117 2.43 -39.16 -11.76
CA VAL A 117 3.09 -38.99 -10.45
C VAL A 117 4.29 -39.92 -10.30
N LEU A 118 4.25 -41.14 -10.84
CA LEU A 118 5.42 -42.02 -10.90
C LEU A 118 6.56 -41.37 -11.70
N GLY A 119 6.24 -40.59 -12.73
CA GLY A 119 7.19 -39.73 -13.43
C GLY A 119 7.93 -38.77 -12.49
N PHE A 120 7.27 -38.24 -11.44
CA PHE A 120 7.92 -37.40 -10.42
C PHE A 120 8.93 -38.15 -9.56
N ALA A 121 8.90 -39.49 -9.52
CA ALA A 121 9.93 -40.28 -8.85
C ALA A 121 11.21 -40.37 -9.69
N ILE A 122 11.07 -40.54 -11.01
CA ILE A 122 12.18 -40.86 -11.91
C ILE A 122 12.86 -39.59 -12.43
N GLY A 123 12.08 -38.59 -12.82
CA GLY A 123 12.60 -37.38 -13.46
C GLY A 123 13.62 -36.61 -12.63
N PRO A 124 13.37 -36.28 -11.34
CA PRO A 124 14.32 -35.52 -10.52
C PRO A 124 15.71 -36.17 -10.39
N LEU A 125 15.78 -37.51 -10.41
CA LEU A 125 17.04 -38.25 -10.35
C LEU A 125 17.93 -38.02 -11.58
N LEU A 126 17.34 -37.66 -12.72
CA LEU A 126 18.05 -37.34 -13.95
C LEU A 126 18.28 -35.83 -14.08
N TRP A 127 17.25 -35.03 -13.80
CA TRP A 127 17.27 -33.59 -14.08
C TRP A 127 18.09 -32.77 -13.09
N ALA A 128 18.25 -33.22 -11.84
CA ALA A 128 19.09 -32.53 -10.86
C ALA A 128 20.57 -32.51 -11.28
N PRO A 129 21.26 -33.66 -11.49
CA PRO A 129 22.67 -33.66 -11.87
C PRO A 129 22.92 -33.06 -13.26
N LEU A 130 21.99 -33.24 -14.21
CA LEU A 130 22.11 -32.64 -15.54
C LEU A 130 22.07 -31.10 -15.50
N SER A 131 21.36 -30.50 -14.53
CA SER A 131 21.26 -29.04 -14.41
C SER A 131 22.57 -28.39 -13.96
N GLU A 132 23.37 -29.10 -13.17
CA GLU A 132 24.70 -28.63 -12.72
C GLU A 132 25.75 -28.78 -13.83
N LEU A 133 25.56 -29.74 -14.74
CA LEU A 133 26.52 -30.01 -15.82
C LEU A 133 26.28 -29.15 -17.07
N PHE A 134 25.02 -29.00 -17.48
CA PHE A 134 24.63 -28.34 -18.74
C PHE A 134 23.95 -26.98 -18.54
N GLY A 135 23.85 -26.51 -17.29
CA GLY A 135 23.13 -25.29 -16.93
C GLY A 135 21.64 -25.54 -16.68
N ARG A 136 21.02 -24.67 -15.88
CA ARG A 136 19.61 -24.76 -15.49
C ARG A 136 18.65 -24.29 -16.59
N GLN A 137 19.03 -23.27 -17.37
CA GLN A 137 18.17 -22.68 -18.40
C GLN A 137 17.94 -23.66 -19.56
N SER A 138 19.02 -24.22 -20.12
CA SER A 138 18.94 -25.16 -21.25
C SER A 138 18.14 -26.42 -20.88
N LEU A 139 18.29 -26.87 -19.64
CA LEU A 139 17.54 -28.01 -19.12
C LEU A 139 16.06 -27.70 -19.04
N PHE A 140 15.68 -26.58 -18.41
CA PHE A 140 14.27 -26.17 -18.33
C PHE A 140 13.64 -25.97 -19.70
N PHE A 141 14.37 -25.39 -20.66
CA PHE A 141 13.91 -25.26 -22.03
C PHE A 141 13.57 -26.63 -22.65
N GLY A 142 14.49 -27.60 -22.56
CA GLY A 142 14.31 -28.92 -23.16
C GLY A 142 13.20 -29.74 -22.49
N THR A 143 13.15 -29.76 -21.16
CA THR A 143 12.15 -30.56 -20.43
C THR A 143 10.74 -30.00 -20.59
N TYR A 144 10.58 -28.67 -20.66
CA TYR A 144 9.27 -28.04 -20.88
C TYR A 144 8.75 -28.17 -22.31
N ALA A 145 9.64 -28.14 -23.31
CA ALA A 145 9.28 -28.45 -24.68
C ALA A 145 8.69 -29.86 -24.78
N ILE A 146 9.38 -30.83 -24.17
CA ILE A 146 8.97 -32.24 -24.18
C ILE A 146 7.68 -32.46 -23.36
N LEU A 147 7.55 -31.82 -22.19
CA LEU A 147 6.31 -31.82 -21.41
C LEU A 147 5.12 -31.32 -22.24
N THR A 148 5.29 -30.18 -22.92
CA THR A 148 4.25 -29.56 -23.75
C THR A 148 3.85 -30.50 -24.89
N ALA A 149 4.84 -31.07 -25.59
CA ALA A 149 4.61 -32.01 -26.68
C ALA A 149 3.83 -33.25 -26.21
N PHE A 150 4.18 -33.82 -25.05
CA PHE A 150 3.46 -34.97 -24.51
C PHE A 150 2.04 -34.63 -24.07
N ASN A 151 1.77 -33.45 -23.50
CA ASN A 151 0.40 -33.03 -23.19
C ASN A 151 -0.43 -32.77 -24.46
N ALA A 152 0.16 -32.18 -25.50
CA ALA A 152 -0.49 -32.04 -26.80
C ALA A 152 -0.81 -33.41 -27.42
N GLY A 153 0.13 -34.35 -27.32
CA GLY A 153 -0.07 -35.75 -27.71
C GLY A 153 -1.18 -36.44 -26.91
N CYS A 154 -1.33 -36.13 -25.62
CA CYS A 154 -2.45 -36.63 -24.81
C CYS A 154 -3.80 -36.14 -25.33
N ALA A 155 -3.91 -34.88 -25.77
CA ALA A 155 -5.14 -34.35 -26.35
C ALA A 155 -5.53 -35.06 -27.67
N GLY A 156 -4.54 -35.47 -28.45
CA GLY A 156 -4.72 -36.23 -29.70
C GLY A 156 -4.74 -37.75 -29.52
N ALA A 157 -4.73 -38.27 -28.29
CA ALA A 157 -4.68 -39.71 -28.06
C ALA A 157 -6.01 -40.39 -28.47
N ASN A 158 -5.89 -41.44 -29.28
CA ASN A 158 -7.02 -42.27 -29.75
C ASN A 158 -7.08 -43.64 -29.05
N SER A 159 -6.21 -43.88 -28.07
CA SER A 159 -6.25 -45.08 -27.23
C SER A 159 -5.87 -44.76 -25.79
N ALA A 160 -6.45 -45.50 -24.85
CA ALA A 160 -6.12 -45.39 -23.44
C ALA A 160 -4.64 -45.66 -23.15
N THR A 161 -4.04 -46.66 -23.83
CA THR A 161 -2.62 -46.98 -23.70
C THR A 161 -1.74 -45.81 -24.11
N THR A 162 -2.03 -45.20 -25.27
CA THR A 162 -1.31 -44.02 -25.75
C THR A 162 -1.43 -42.89 -24.73
N LEU A 163 -2.64 -42.59 -24.26
CA LEU A 163 -2.86 -41.53 -23.27
C LEU A 163 -2.03 -41.75 -22.00
N ILE A 164 -2.07 -42.95 -21.43
CA ILE A 164 -1.39 -43.30 -20.18
C ILE A 164 0.14 -43.25 -20.33
N VAL A 165 0.70 -43.76 -21.42
CA VAL A 165 2.15 -43.73 -21.67
C VAL A 165 2.64 -42.29 -21.87
N LEU A 166 1.91 -41.47 -22.64
CA LEU A 166 2.26 -40.07 -22.82
C LEU A 166 2.17 -39.30 -21.49
N ARG A 167 1.21 -39.64 -20.61
CA ARG A 167 1.14 -39.08 -19.25
C ARG A 167 2.36 -39.43 -18.40
N PHE A 168 2.86 -40.66 -18.46
CA PHE A 168 4.09 -41.04 -17.75
C PHE A 168 5.27 -40.16 -18.18
N PHE A 169 5.50 -40.02 -19.48
CA PHE A 169 6.59 -39.20 -19.98
C PHE A 169 6.38 -37.70 -19.71
N ALA A 170 5.15 -37.20 -19.83
CA ALA A 170 4.82 -35.84 -19.42
C ALA A 170 5.20 -35.60 -17.95
N GLY A 171 4.86 -36.52 -17.04
CA GLY A 171 5.26 -36.43 -15.63
C GLY A 171 6.77 -36.50 -15.42
N ALA A 172 7.45 -37.42 -16.12
CA ALA A 172 8.90 -37.63 -16.00
C ALA A 172 9.71 -36.40 -16.46
N PHE A 173 9.37 -35.79 -17.60
CA PHE A 173 10.05 -34.58 -18.07
C PHE A 173 9.57 -33.33 -17.33
N GLY A 174 8.28 -33.25 -16.99
CA GLY A 174 7.71 -32.12 -16.28
C GLY A 174 8.26 -31.94 -14.86
N SER A 175 8.78 -32.98 -14.22
CA SER A 175 9.27 -32.90 -12.84
C SER A 175 10.55 -32.07 -12.65
N SER A 176 11.15 -31.52 -13.72
CA SER A 176 12.42 -30.78 -13.60
C SER A 176 12.39 -29.56 -12.67
N PRO A 177 11.32 -28.73 -12.62
CA PRO A 177 11.28 -27.58 -11.69
C PRO A 177 11.15 -28.01 -10.23
N LEU A 178 10.51 -29.16 -9.96
CA LEU A 178 10.42 -29.70 -8.60
C LEU A 178 11.79 -30.00 -8.00
N ALA A 179 12.79 -30.28 -8.83
CA ALA A 179 14.17 -30.56 -8.42
C ALA A 179 15.06 -29.29 -8.44
N ASN A 180 14.91 -28.45 -9.47
CA ASN A 180 15.91 -27.45 -9.80
C ASN A 180 15.53 -26.00 -9.46
N SER A 181 14.24 -25.70 -9.25
CA SER A 181 13.78 -24.32 -8.97
C SER A 181 14.34 -23.76 -7.67
N GLY A 182 14.46 -24.58 -6.62
CA GLY A 182 15.12 -24.18 -5.37
C GLY A 182 16.60 -23.83 -5.57
N GLY A 183 17.27 -24.48 -6.53
CA GLY A 183 18.63 -24.16 -6.91
C GLY A 183 18.73 -22.85 -7.72
N VAL A 184 17.78 -22.57 -8.61
CA VAL A 184 17.70 -21.27 -9.31
C VAL A 184 17.56 -20.12 -8.32
N ILE A 185 16.74 -20.28 -7.28
CA ILE A 185 16.58 -19.28 -6.22
C ILE A 185 17.90 -19.12 -5.43
N ALA A 186 18.58 -20.22 -5.11
CA ALA A 186 19.86 -20.19 -4.40
C ALA A 186 21.00 -19.53 -5.20
N ASP A 187 20.95 -19.60 -6.53
CA ASP A 187 21.94 -18.94 -7.40
C ASP A 187 21.80 -17.41 -7.43
N MET A 188 20.61 -16.87 -7.10
CA MET A 188 20.29 -15.44 -7.23
C MET A 188 20.18 -14.69 -5.89
N PHE A 189 19.80 -15.39 -4.82
CA PHE A 189 19.55 -14.79 -3.51
C PHE A 189 20.65 -15.14 -2.51
N PRO A 190 21.20 -14.13 -1.79
CA PRO A 190 22.02 -14.38 -0.62
C PRO A 190 21.28 -15.21 0.44
N ALA A 191 22.02 -15.96 1.26
CA ALA A 191 21.45 -16.89 2.22
C ALA A 191 20.51 -16.25 3.27
N ALA A 192 20.66 -14.95 3.57
CA ALA A 192 19.82 -14.19 4.48
C ALA A 192 18.43 -13.83 3.88
N ASP A 193 18.36 -13.65 2.56
CA ASP A 193 17.17 -13.15 1.83
C ASP A 193 16.35 -14.26 1.17
N ARG A 194 16.93 -15.47 1.01
CA ARG A 194 16.31 -16.60 0.31
C ARG A 194 15.02 -17.13 0.97
N GLY A 195 14.76 -16.78 2.23
CA GLY A 195 13.66 -17.36 3.01
C GLY A 195 12.28 -17.08 2.43
N LEU A 196 12.01 -15.84 1.98
CA LEU A 196 10.72 -15.47 1.40
C LEU A 196 10.54 -16.03 -0.02
N ALA A 197 11.60 -16.02 -0.83
CA ALA A 197 11.58 -16.61 -2.17
C ALA A 197 11.34 -18.13 -2.12
N MET A 198 11.96 -18.83 -1.17
CA MET A 198 11.74 -20.27 -0.95
C MET A 198 10.34 -20.57 -0.41
N ALA A 199 9.76 -19.68 0.41
CA ALA A 199 8.38 -19.82 0.88
C ALA A 199 7.36 -19.71 -0.25
N LEU A 200 7.54 -18.73 -1.17
CA LEU A 200 6.71 -18.58 -2.37
C LEU A 200 6.79 -19.83 -3.27
N PHE A 201 8.01 -20.33 -3.50
CA PHE A 201 8.22 -21.58 -4.24
C PHE A 201 7.57 -22.78 -3.56
N ALA A 202 7.68 -22.90 -2.24
CA ALA A 202 7.22 -24.09 -1.53
C ALA A 202 5.69 -24.25 -1.51
N ALA A 203 4.92 -23.18 -1.73
CA ALA A 203 3.46 -23.26 -1.89
C ALA A 203 3.03 -23.86 -3.25
N ALA A 204 3.82 -23.66 -4.29
CA ALA A 204 3.47 -24.02 -5.67
C ALA A 204 3.20 -25.54 -5.89
N PRO A 205 4.03 -26.47 -5.38
CA PRO A 205 3.78 -27.91 -5.53
C PRO A 205 2.47 -28.42 -4.92
N PHE A 206 1.93 -27.72 -3.90
CA PHE A 206 0.74 -28.17 -3.16
C PHE A 206 -0.54 -27.55 -3.67
N LEU A 207 -0.47 -26.32 -4.16
CA LEU A 207 -1.63 -25.63 -4.71
C LEU A 207 -2.11 -26.27 -6.02
N GLY A 208 -1.21 -26.85 -6.82
CA GLY A 208 -1.55 -27.53 -8.08
C GLY A 208 -2.55 -28.69 -7.91
N PRO A 209 -2.29 -29.68 -7.03
CA PRO A 209 -3.22 -30.75 -6.67
C PRO A 209 -4.61 -30.27 -6.25
N VAL A 210 -4.72 -29.09 -5.64
CA VAL A 210 -5.99 -28.51 -5.18
C VAL A 210 -6.74 -27.81 -6.31
N LEU A 211 -6.04 -27.05 -7.15
CA LEU A 211 -6.63 -26.32 -8.28
C LEU A 211 -7.02 -27.24 -9.45
N GLY A 212 -6.28 -28.33 -9.65
CA GLY A 212 -6.49 -29.23 -10.79
C GLY A 212 -7.91 -29.81 -10.88
N PRO A 213 -8.46 -30.45 -9.84
CA PRO A 213 -9.81 -30.99 -9.87
C PRO A 213 -10.90 -29.93 -10.13
N ILE A 214 -10.68 -28.69 -9.68
CA ILE A 214 -11.60 -27.58 -9.91
C ILE A 214 -11.61 -27.21 -11.40
N ILE A 215 -10.44 -26.88 -11.95
CA ILE A 215 -10.30 -26.49 -13.36
C ILE A 215 -10.70 -27.64 -14.28
N GLY A 216 -10.14 -28.83 -14.03
CA GLY A 216 -10.43 -30.04 -14.80
C GLY A 216 -11.88 -30.48 -14.68
N GLY A 217 -12.53 -30.29 -13.53
CA GLY A 217 -13.92 -30.67 -13.30
C GLY A 217 -14.91 -29.80 -14.07
N PHE A 218 -14.74 -28.47 -14.06
CA PHE A 218 -15.58 -27.56 -14.85
C PHE A 218 -15.30 -27.66 -16.35
N LEU A 219 -14.03 -27.68 -16.76
CA LEU A 219 -13.66 -27.77 -18.18
C LEU A 219 -13.99 -29.15 -18.77
N GLY A 220 -13.75 -30.22 -18.00
CA GLY A 220 -14.10 -31.58 -18.39
C GLY A 220 -15.60 -31.77 -18.56
N ALA A 221 -16.41 -31.21 -17.66
CA ALA A 221 -17.88 -31.24 -17.78
C ALA A 221 -18.39 -30.43 -18.98
N ALA A 222 -17.80 -29.25 -19.25
CA ALA A 222 -18.27 -28.35 -20.30
C ALA A 222 -17.81 -28.75 -21.72
N ALA A 223 -16.55 -29.16 -21.87
CA ALA A 223 -15.91 -29.36 -23.17
C ALA A 223 -15.29 -30.76 -23.35
N GLY A 224 -15.20 -31.57 -22.30
CA GLY A 224 -14.66 -32.93 -22.36
C GLY A 224 -13.15 -33.02 -22.07
N TRP A 225 -12.67 -34.25 -21.92
CA TRP A 225 -11.30 -34.53 -21.43
C TRP A 225 -10.20 -34.10 -22.40
N ARG A 226 -10.47 -34.08 -23.72
CA ARG A 226 -9.49 -33.59 -24.72
C ARG A 226 -9.22 -32.10 -24.57
N TRP A 227 -10.23 -31.32 -24.24
CA TRP A 227 -10.06 -29.89 -23.95
C TRP A 227 -9.32 -29.67 -22.64
N VAL A 228 -9.48 -30.55 -21.65
CA VAL A 228 -8.62 -30.55 -20.45
C VAL A 228 -7.16 -30.76 -20.85
N MET A 229 -6.83 -31.79 -21.66
CA MET A 229 -5.46 -32.00 -22.14
C MET A 229 -4.95 -30.83 -23.02
N GLY A 230 -5.81 -30.27 -23.86
CA GLY A 230 -5.50 -29.12 -24.71
C GLY A 230 -5.17 -27.88 -23.89
N PHE A 231 -5.93 -27.61 -22.82
CA PHE A 231 -5.62 -26.56 -21.85
C PHE A 231 -4.27 -26.80 -21.18
N LEU A 232 -3.99 -28.02 -20.72
CA LEU A 232 -2.70 -28.36 -20.11
C LEU A 232 -1.53 -28.18 -21.08
N ALA A 233 -1.72 -28.52 -22.35
CA ALA A 233 -0.74 -28.30 -23.41
C ALA A 233 -0.53 -26.80 -23.69
N ALA A 234 -1.61 -26.03 -23.82
CA ALA A 234 -1.52 -24.58 -24.05
C ALA A 234 -0.88 -23.85 -22.87
N PHE A 235 -1.23 -24.23 -21.65
CA PHE A 235 -0.67 -23.64 -20.43
C PHE A 235 0.82 -23.96 -20.26
N SER A 236 1.21 -25.23 -20.39
CA SER A 236 2.64 -25.61 -20.34
C SER A 236 3.44 -25.03 -21.51
N GLY A 237 2.87 -24.94 -22.71
CA GLY A 237 3.50 -24.32 -23.88
C GLY A 237 3.70 -22.81 -23.73
N THR A 238 2.76 -22.12 -23.10
CA THR A 238 2.87 -20.68 -22.82
C THR A 238 4.02 -20.44 -21.84
N LEU A 239 4.10 -21.22 -20.76
CA LEU A 239 5.19 -21.13 -19.80
C LEU A 239 6.55 -21.55 -20.39
N TRP A 240 6.56 -22.52 -21.31
CA TRP A 240 7.76 -22.88 -22.06
C TRP A 240 8.28 -21.70 -22.89
N LEU A 241 7.42 -21.05 -23.70
CA LEU A 241 7.81 -19.93 -24.54
C LEU A 241 8.26 -18.72 -23.71
N LEU A 242 7.53 -18.38 -22.63
CA LEU A 242 7.90 -17.30 -21.73
C LEU A 242 9.20 -17.60 -20.99
N GLY A 243 9.37 -18.83 -20.48
CA GLY A 243 10.60 -19.26 -19.84
C GLY A 243 11.81 -19.20 -20.79
N ALA A 244 11.63 -19.67 -22.03
CA ALA A 244 12.65 -19.63 -23.07
C ALA A 244 13.11 -18.21 -23.40
N ALA A 245 12.16 -17.27 -23.50
CA ALA A 245 12.45 -15.90 -23.90
C ALA A 245 12.93 -15.02 -22.75
N LEU A 246 12.54 -15.31 -21.50
CA LEU A 246 12.67 -14.35 -20.39
C LEU A 246 13.50 -14.85 -19.19
N VAL A 247 13.80 -16.15 -19.08
CA VAL A 247 14.57 -16.70 -17.94
C VAL A 247 16.01 -16.99 -18.37
N PRO A 248 17.01 -16.23 -17.89
CA PRO A 248 18.42 -16.46 -18.20
C PRO A 248 19.03 -17.58 -17.36
N GLU A 249 20.16 -18.12 -17.80
CA GLU A 249 20.95 -19.06 -17.00
C GLU A 249 21.48 -18.40 -15.72
N THR A 250 21.33 -19.10 -14.60
CA THR A 250 21.70 -18.62 -13.26
C THR A 250 22.86 -19.39 -12.65
N TYR A 251 23.25 -20.54 -13.21
CA TYR A 251 24.25 -21.37 -12.55
C TYR A 251 25.68 -20.84 -12.77
N ALA A 252 26.22 -20.18 -11.75
CA ALA A 252 27.50 -19.48 -11.82
C ALA A 252 28.70 -20.33 -12.29
N PRO A 253 28.89 -21.59 -11.83
CA PRO A 253 29.99 -22.44 -12.31
C PRO A 253 29.93 -22.71 -13.81
N TYR A 254 28.72 -22.92 -14.35
CA TYR A 254 28.53 -23.13 -15.79
C TYR A 254 28.80 -21.86 -16.59
N LEU A 255 28.34 -20.69 -16.12
CA LEU A 255 28.60 -19.40 -16.76
C LEU A 255 30.09 -19.08 -16.84
N LEU A 256 30.83 -19.27 -15.75
CA LEU A 256 32.28 -19.03 -15.70
C LEU A 256 33.06 -20.02 -16.57
N ARG A 257 32.61 -21.28 -16.68
CA ARG A 257 33.19 -22.27 -17.59
C ARG A 257 33.00 -21.88 -19.06
N GLN A 258 31.79 -21.46 -19.44
CA GLN A 258 31.52 -20.98 -20.80
C GLN A 258 32.33 -19.73 -21.14
N ARG A 259 32.51 -18.82 -20.17
CA ARG A 259 33.36 -17.64 -20.32
C ARG A 259 34.84 -18.01 -20.52
N ALA A 260 35.39 -18.89 -19.69
CA ALA A 260 36.78 -19.33 -19.81
C ALA A 260 37.05 -20.02 -21.16
N ALA A 261 36.13 -20.86 -21.63
CA ALA A 261 36.23 -21.52 -22.93
C ALA A 261 36.22 -20.52 -24.11
N LYS A 262 35.36 -19.49 -24.05
CA LYS A 262 35.26 -18.48 -25.09
C LYS A 262 36.46 -17.51 -25.07
N LEU A 263 36.95 -17.11 -23.89
CA LEU A 263 38.18 -16.31 -23.74
C LEU A 263 39.42 -17.06 -24.26
N SER A 264 39.54 -18.37 -23.97
CA SER A 264 40.65 -19.19 -24.48
C SER A 264 40.66 -19.26 -26.01
N LYS A 265 39.49 -19.41 -26.62
CA LYS A 265 39.34 -19.39 -28.09
C LYS A 265 39.64 -18.03 -28.70
N MET A 266 39.27 -16.93 -28.03
CA MET A 266 39.47 -15.58 -28.55
C MET A 266 40.92 -15.09 -28.45
N THR A 267 41.62 -15.47 -27.39
CA THR A 267 42.96 -14.94 -27.06
C THR A 267 44.11 -15.89 -27.41
N GLY A 268 43.81 -17.18 -27.64
CA GLY A 268 44.82 -18.23 -27.87
C GLY A 268 45.58 -18.68 -26.61
N LYS A 269 45.27 -18.12 -25.43
CA LYS A 269 45.87 -18.49 -24.13
C LYS A 269 44.94 -19.41 -23.33
N VAL A 270 45.44 -20.09 -22.30
CA VAL A 270 44.65 -21.03 -21.50
C VAL A 270 43.95 -20.33 -20.34
N TYR A 271 42.61 -20.34 -20.34
CA TYR A 271 41.76 -19.85 -19.24
C TYR A 271 40.97 -21.02 -18.63
N VAL A 272 40.93 -21.10 -17.30
CA VAL A 272 40.18 -22.13 -16.54
C VAL A 272 39.37 -21.44 -15.45
N SER A 273 38.16 -21.93 -15.17
CA SER A 273 37.38 -21.38 -14.05
C SER A 273 38.03 -21.74 -12.70
N LYS A 274 38.04 -20.83 -11.73
CA LYS A 274 38.65 -21.08 -10.41
C LYS A 274 38.13 -22.38 -9.75
N ILE A 275 36.83 -22.63 -9.89
CA ILE A 275 36.15 -23.82 -9.35
C ILE A 275 36.66 -25.11 -10.01
N GLU A 276 36.88 -25.11 -11.33
CA GLU A 276 37.40 -26.28 -12.06
C GLU A 276 38.87 -26.56 -11.74
N HIS A 277 39.66 -25.52 -11.42
CA HIS A 277 41.05 -25.66 -10.97
C HIS A 277 41.13 -26.26 -9.55
N GLU A 278 40.25 -25.84 -8.64
CA GLU A 278 40.23 -26.30 -7.24
C GLU A 278 39.62 -27.70 -7.04
N GLN A 279 38.58 -28.07 -7.82
CA GLN A 279 37.84 -29.33 -7.64
C GLN A 279 38.27 -30.47 -8.58
N GLY A 280 39.07 -30.18 -9.61
CA GLY A 280 39.46 -31.13 -10.64
C GLY A 280 38.31 -31.50 -11.60
N LYS A 281 38.64 -32.11 -12.74
CA LYS A 281 37.64 -32.54 -13.75
C LYS A 281 36.93 -33.81 -13.30
N ILE A 282 35.70 -33.69 -12.81
CA ILE A 282 34.84 -34.84 -12.47
C ILE A 282 34.25 -35.44 -13.75
N SER A 283 34.33 -36.77 -13.91
CA SER A 283 33.78 -37.46 -15.08
C SER A 283 32.25 -37.55 -15.04
N LEU A 284 31.60 -37.47 -16.20
CA LEU A 284 30.14 -37.61 -16.35
C LEU A 284 29.61 -38.90 -15.71
N ALA A 285 30.31 -40.02 -15.93
CA ALA A 285 29.90 -41.33 -15.41
C ALA A 285 29.96 -41.39 -13.87
N GLU A 286 30.93 -40.72 -13.25
CA GLU A 286 31.12 -40.71 -11.80
C GLU A 286 30.11 -39.82 -11.08
N SER A 287 29.77 -38.65 -11.66
CA SER A 287 28.72 -37.76 -11.14
C SER A 287 27.34 -38.45 -11.18
N PHE A 288 26.99 -39.09 -12.32
CA PHE A 288 25.73 -39.82 -12.47
C PHE A 288 25.62 -41.03 -11.53
N LYS A 289 26.68 -41.84 -11.43
CA LYS A 289 26.71 -43.01 -10.53
C LYS A 289 26.46 -42.59 -9.08
N THR A 290 27.13 -41.50 -8.67
CA THR A 290 27.00 -40.96 -7.32
C THR A 290 25.59 -40.42 -7.07
N ALA A 291 25.04 -39.62 -7.98
CA ALA A 291 23.71 -39.02 -7.88
C ALA A 291 22.57 -40.06 -7.80
N LEU A 292 22.69 -41.17 -8.54
CA LEU A 292 21.68 -42.24 -8.55
C LEU A 292 21.78 -43.19 -7.35
N SER A 293 22.99 -43.52 -6.88
CA SER A 293 23.15 -44.51 -5.79
C SER A 293 22.92 -43.93 -4.39
N ARG A 294 23.29 -42.67 -4.17
CA ARG A 294 23.37 -42.06 -2.83
C ARG A 294 22.00 -41.89 -2.15
N PRO A 295 20.91 -41.51 -2.86
CA PRO A 295 19.58 -41.44 -2.27
C PRO A 295 19.11 -42.75 -1.66
N TRP A 296 19.30 -43.88 -2.34
CA TRP A 296 18.91 -45.20 -1.83
C TRP A 296 19.72 -45.63 -0.60
N ILE A 297 21.02 -45.32 -0.60
CA ILE A 297 21.90 -45.61 0.55
C ILE A 297 21.43 -44.83 1.78
N LEU A 298 21.18 -43.52 1.62
CA LEU A 298 20.71 -42.67 2.71
C LEU A 298 19.34 -43.13 3.20
N LEU A 299 18.43 -43.45 2.28
CA LEU A 299 17.06 -43.85 2.63
C LEU A 299 16.99 -45.09 3.53
N PHE A 300 17.81 -46.12 3.26
CA PHE A 300 17.75 -47.37 4.02
C PHE A 300 18.80 -47.48 5.13
N ARG A 301 19.86 -46.66 5.12
CA ARG A 301 20.88 -46.66 6.19
C ARG A 301 20.66 -45.60 7.26
N GLU A 302 19.85 -44.58 7.00
CA GLU A 302 19.59 -43.49 7.94
C GLU A 302 18.14 -43.57 8.44
N PRO A 303 17.89 -44.06 9.68
CA PRO A 303 16.53 -44.26 10.20
C PRO A 303 15.67 -42.99 10.21
N ILE A 304 16.30 -41.83 10.42
CA ILE A 304 15.65 -40.52 10.38
C ILE A 304 15.08 -40.23 8.98
N VAL A 305 15.89 -40.47 7.94
CA VAL A 305 15.48 -40.25 6.55
C VAL A 305 14.34 -41.19 6.19
N LEU A 306 14.43 -42.47 6.56
CA LEU A 306 13.39 -43.46 6.27
C LEU A 306 12.04 -43.09 6.89
N LEU A 307 12.01 -42.86 8.21
CA LEU A 307 10.76 -42.68 8.95
C LEU A 307 10.06 -41.36 8.61
N LEU A 308 10.82 -40.27 8.43
CA LEU A 308 10.25 -38.99 8.02
C LEU A 308 9.82 -38.98 6.54
N SER A 309 10.56 -39.64 5.65
CA SER A 309 10.15 -39.80 4.25
C SER A 309 8.90 -40.67 4.12
N LEU A 310 8.79 -41.74 4.93
CA LEU A 310 7.60 -42.58 4.98
C LEU A 310 6.38 -41.78 5.44
N TYR A 311 6.53 -40.93 6.47
CA TYR A 311 5.44 -40.09 6.93
C TYR A 311 4.98 -39.12 5.83
N MET A 312 5.91 -38.39 5.21
CA MET A 312 5.58 -37.51 4.08
C MET A 312 4.91 -38.26 2.93
N ALA A 313 5.35 -39.49 2.65
CA ALA A 313 4.78 -40.32 1.60
C ALA A 313 3.34 -40.76 1.89
N ILE A 314 3.02 -41.14 3.13
CA ILE A 314 1.64 -41.47 3.53
C ILE A 314 0.72 -40.26 3.34
N ILE A 315 1.16 -39.06 3.74
CA ILE A 315 0.35 -37.85 3.61
C ILE A 315 0.19 -37.43 2.15
N TYR A 316 1.24 -37.52 1.34
CA TYR A 316 1.16 -37.26 -0.09
C TYR A 316 0.28 -38.28 -0.82
N GLY A 317 0.42 -39.56 -0.48
CA GLY A 317 -0.44 -40.63 -0.97
C GLY A 317 -1.89 -40.36 -0.65
N THR A 318 -2.17 -39.92 0.58
CA THR A 318 -3.52 -39.55 1.03
C THR A 318 -4.08 -38.39 0.20
N LEU A 319 -3.30 -37.33 -0.06
CA LEU A 319 -3.75 -36.23 -0.95
C LEU A 319 -4.20 -36.74 -2.31
N TYR A 320 -3.42 -37.63 -2.94
CA TYR A 320 -3.77 -38.20 -4.24
C TYR A 320 -4.92 -39.19 -4.17
N MET A 321 -5.05 -39.92 -3.05
CA MET A 321 -6.20 -40.76 -2.75
C MET A 321 -7.51 -39.96 -2.79
N LEU A 322 -7.49 -38.69 -2.37
CA LEU A 322 -8.67 -37.81 -2.42
C LEU A 322 -9.19 -37.58 -3.84
N PHE A 323 -8.36 -37.70 -4.88
CA PHE A 323 -8.83 -37.63 -6.27
C PHE A 323 -9.73 -38.78 -6.68
N ALA A 324 -9.64 -39.93 -6.01
CA ALA A 324 -10.58 -41.03 -6.19
C ALA A 324 -11.70 -41.00 -5.13
N ALA A 325 -11.38 -40.62 -3.89
CA ALA A 325 -12.34 -40.59 -2.79
C ALA A 325 -13.40 -39.48 -2.90
N PHE A 326 -13.01 -38.24 -3.25
CA PHE A 326 -13.95 -37.13 -3.33
C PHE A 326 -15.01 -37.32 -4.43
N PRO A 327 -14.67 -37.85 -5.62
CA PRO A 327 -15.70 -38.26 -6.58
C PRO A 327 -16.68 -39.30 -6.03
N ILE A 328 -16.22 -40.28 -5.24
CA ILE A 328 -17.13 -41.26 -4.62
C ILE A 328 -18.09 -40.55 -3.65
N VAL A 329 -17.57 -39.77 -2.70
CA VAL A 329 -18.35 -39.08 -1.67
C VAL A 329 -19.28 -38.01 -2.24
N TYR A 330 -18.76 -37.11 -3.08
CA TYR A 330 -19.52 -35.94 -3.52
C TYR A 330 -20.27 -36.16 -4.84
N GLN A 331 -19.70 -36.93 -5.78
CA GLN A 331 -20.35 -37.12 -7.08
C GLN A 331 -21.25 -38.37 -7.10
N GLN A 332 -20.81 -39.50 -6.53
CA GLN A 332 -21.60 -40.73 -6.54
C GLN A 332 -22.66 -40.76 -5.43
N GLU A 333 -22.29 -40.49 -4.18
CA GLU A 333 -23.24 -40.55 -3.06
C GLU A 333 -24.15 -39.33 -2.97
N ARG A 334 -23.60 -38.12 -3.19
CA ARG A 334 -24.37 -36.85 -3.12
C ARG A 334 -24.90 -36.34 -4.46
N GLY A 335 -24.54 -36.97 -5.57
CA GLY A 335 -25.03 -36.62 -6.90
C GLY A 335 -24.49 -35.30 -7.48
N TRP A 336 -23.39 -34.76 -6.95
CA TRP A 336 -22.83 -33.50 -7.46
C TRP A 336 -22.20 -33.67 -8.85
N SER A 337 -22.25 -32.61 -9.65
CA SER A 337 -21.53 -32.56 -10.93
C SER A 337 -20.02 -32.58 -10.71
N GLN A 338 -19.25 -32.91 -11.76
CA GLN A 338 -17.78 -33.00 -11.68
C GLN A 338 -17.14 -31.68 -11.20
N GLY A 339 -17.61 -30.54 -11.70
CA GLY A 339 -17.13 -29.21 -11.29
C GLY A 339 -17.45 -28.91 -9.82
N ILE A 340 -18.70 -29.12 -9.40
CA ILE A 340 -19.13 -28.87 -8.01
C ILE A 340 -18.40 -29.82 -7.04
N GLY A 341 -18.24 -31.09 -7.40
CA GLY A 341 -17.43 -32.06 -6.63
C GLY A 341 -15.96 -31.64 -6.50
N GLY A 342 -15.40 -30.96 -7.50
CA GLY A 342 -14.05 -30.40 -7.44
C GLY A 342 -13.89 -29.29 -6.38
N LEU A 343 -14.97 -28.55 -6.07
CA LEU A 343 -14.93 -27.47 -5.06
C LEU A 343 -14.67 -27.98 -3.63
N ALA A 344 -14.84 -29.28 -3.37
CA ALA A 344 -14.50 -29.88 -2.08
C ALA A 344 -13.01 -29.72 -1.72
N PHE A 345 -12.13 -29.56 -2.71
CA PHE A 345 -10.71 -29.29 -2.48
C PHE A 345 -10.44 -27.90 -1.90
N LEU A 346 -11.40 -26.95 -1.94
CA LEU A 346 -11.24 -25.61 -1.34
C LEU A 346 -11.01 -25.65 0.17
N GLY A 347 -11.58 -26.61 0.89
CA GLY A 347 -11.32 -26.79 2.32
C GLY A 347 -9.83 -27.03 2.58
N ILE A 348 -9.19 -27.85 1.75
CA ILE A 348 -7.73 -28.09 1.81
C ILE A 348 -6.96 -26.80 1.49
N MET A 349 -7.40 -26.04 0.47
CA MET A 349 -6.78 -24.76 0.10
C MET A 349 -6.76 -23.76 1.26
N VAL A 350 -7.90 -23.60 1.95
CA VAL A 350 -8.03 -22.71 3.12
C VAL A 350 -7.06 -23.13 4.22
N GLY A 351 -6.96 -24.43 4.48
CA GLY A 351 -5.96 -25.00 5.39
C GLY A 351 -4.51 -24.66 5.00
N MET A 352 -4.17 -24.78 3.71
CA MET A 352 -2.84 -24.44 3.19
C MET A 352 -2.51 -22.95 3.38
N VAL A 353 -3.48 -22.04 3.16
CA VAL A 353 -3.30 -20.60 3.41
C VAL A 353 -3.03 -20.33 4.89
N PHE A 354 -3.80 -20.95 5.80
CA PHE A 354 -3.52 -20.84 7.23
C PHE A 354 -2.15 -21.39 7.63
N ALA A 355 -1.67 -22.44 6.97
CA ALA A 355 -0.33 -22.96 7.23
C ALA A 355 0.75 -21.96 6.81
N ILE A 356 0.61 -21.32 5.64
CA ILE A 356 1.54 -20.26 5.21
C ILE A 356 1.55 -19.12 6.22
N ILE A 357 0.38 -18.64 6.66
CA ILE A 357 0.27 -17.61 7.71
C ILE A 357 0.95 -18.06 9.01
N TYR A 358 0.75 -19.31 9.43
CA TYR A 358 1.40 -19.89 10.62
C TYR A 358 2.92 -20.00 10.49
N THR A 359 3.44 -20.25 9.29
CA THR A 359 4.90 -20.32 9.09
C THR A 359 5.61 -18.97 9.26
N LEU A 360 4.91 -17.83 9.10
CA LEU A 360 5.51 -16.50 9.27
C LEU A 360 6.04 -16.25 10.70
N PRO A 361 5.23 -16.34 11.78
CA PRO A 361 5.71 -16.16 13.15
C PRO A 361 6.67 -17.27 13.58
N GLU A 362 6.48 -18.50 13.10
CA GLU A 362 7.31 -19.65 13.43
C GLU A 362 8.72 -19.53 12.82
N ASN A 363 8.85 -18.97 11.61
CA ASN A 363 10.14 -18.61 11.05
C ASN A 363 10.85 -17.54 11.90
N GLY A 364 10.10 -16.59 12.47
CA GLY A 364 10.60 -15.64 13.46
C GLY A 364 11.07 -16.29 14.76
N ARG A 365 10.44 -17.38 15.22
CA ARG A 365 10.93 -18.19 16.35
C ARG A 365 12.23 -18.91 16.00
N TYR A 366 12.31 -19.55 14.83
CA TYR A 366 13.53 -20.22 14.38
C TYR A 366 14.72 -19.27 14.32
N LYS A 367 14.54 -18.06 13.76
CA LYS A 367 15.57 -17.01 13.72
C LYS A 367 16.08 -16.65 15.13
N ARG A 368 15.18 -16.47 16.10
CA ARG A 368 15.55 -16.20 17.50
C ARG A 368 16.36 -17.34 18.14
N VAL A 369 16.04 -18.60 17.83
CA VAL A 369 16.82 -19.76 18.31
C VAL A 369 18.19 -19.84 17.65
N GLN A 370 18.29 -19.47 16.37
CA GLN A 370 19.56 -19.39 15.64
C GLN A 370 20.48 -18.31 16.23
N GLU A 371 19.93 -17.13 16.53
CA GLU A 371 20.67 -16.02 17.15
C GLU A 371 21.19 -16.40 18.54
N ARG A 372 20.39 -17.08 19.36
CA ARG A 372 20.79 -17.54 20.71
C ARG A 372 21.92 -18.58 20.71
N ASN A 373 22.15 -19.25 19.58
CA ASN A 373 23.18 -20.27 19.42
C ASN A 373 24.31 -19.81 18.49
N GLY A 374 24.60 -18.51 18.45
CA GLY A 374 25.76 -17.97 17.73
C GLY A 374 25.67 -18.13 16.20
N GLY A 375 24.48 -18.02 15.63
CA GLY A 375 24.25 -18.15 14.18
C GLY A 375 23.89 -19.55 13.70
N PHE A 376 23.89 -20.56 14.59
CA PHE A 376 23.59 -21.95 14.25
C PHE A 376 22.42 -22.50 15.08
N ALA A 377 21.26 -22.76 14.48
CA ALA A 377 20.16 -23.43 15.18
C ALA A 377 20.29 -24.96 15.09
N PRO A 378 20.04 -25.72 16.18
CA PRO A 378 19.92 -27.17 16.11
C PRO A 378 18.82 -27.57 15.11
N PRO A 379 19.06 -28.53 14.19
CA PRO A 379 18.09 -28.98 13.20
C PRO A 379 16.72 -29.31 13.81
N GLU A 380 16.69 -29.91 15.00
CA GLU A 380 15.48 -30.33 15.71
C GLU A 380 14.50 -29.18 15.95
N THR A 381 14.98 -27.95 16.02
CA THR A 381 14.17 -26.73 16.11
C THR A 381 13.15 -26.63 14.96
N ARG A 382 13.44 -27.22 13.80
CA ARG A 382 12.53 -27.26 12.64
C ARG A 382 11.29 -28.13 12.88
N LEU A 383 11.34 -29.13 13.76
CA LEU A 383 10.30 -30.14 13.92
C LEU A 383 9.04 -29.66 14.67
N LEU A 384 9.07 -28.48 15.29
CA LEU A 384 7.90 -27.97 16.03
C LEU A 384 6.67 -27.77 15.14
N SER A 385 6.84 -27.26 13.92
CA SER A 385 5.72 -27.14 12.98
C SER A 385 5.20 -28.50 12.53
N ALA A 386 6.07 -29.51 12.39
CA ALA A 386 5.67 -30.88 12.12
C ALA A 386 4.90 -31.53 13.28
N MET A 387 5.18 -31.15 14.54
CA MET A 387 4.41 -31.64 15.69
C MET A 387 2.98 -31.11 15.67
N VAL A 388 2.81 -29.81 15.38
CA VAL A 388 1.48 -29.19 15.25
C VAL A 388 0.73 -29.76 14.05
N GLY A 389 1.38 -29.79 12.89
CA GLY A 389 0.78 -30.34 11.67
C GLY A 389 0.48 -31.83 11.80
N GLY A 390 1.32 -32.58 12.51
CA GLY A 390 1.14 -34.00 12.75
C GLY A 390 -0.10 -34.32 13.58
N VAL A 391 -0.51 -33.45 14.50
CA VAL A 391 -1.76 -33.61 15.24
C VAL A 391 -2.97 -33.16 14.41
N ALA A 392 -2.84 -32.08 13.64
CA ALA A 392 -3.92 -31.54 12.81
C ALA A 392 -4.36 -32.51 11.69
N ILE A 393 -3.42 -33.26 11.09
CA ILE A 393 -3.71 -34.18 9.98
C ILE A 393 -4.71 -35.29 10.39
N PRO A 394 -4.47 -36.11 11.43
CA PRO A 394 -5.44 -37.12 11.87
C PRO A 394 -6.78 -36.53 12.27
N ILE A 395 -6.79 -35.35 12.91
CA ILE A 395 -8.04 -34.64 13.26
C ILE A 395 -8.86 -34.39 11.99
N GLY A 396 -8.24 -33.84 10.94
CA GLY A 396 -8.93 -33.61 9.67
C GLY A 396 -9.38 -34.88 8.98
N LEU A 397 -8.55 -35.93 8.96
CA LEU A 397 -8.89 -37.18 8.29
C LEU A 397 -9.99 -37.96 9.03
N PHE A 398 -9.96 -38.06 10.35
CA PHE A 398 -11.05 -38.68 11.12
C PHE A 398 -12.34 -37.87 11.06
N TRP A 399 -12.24 -36.54 11.10
CA TRP A 399 -13.39 -35.66 10.91
C TRP A 399 -14.04 -35.92 9.54
N PHE A 400 -13.26 -35.90 8.45
CA PHE A 400 -13.78 -36.22 7.13
C PHE A 400 -14.41 -37.61 7.08
N ALA A 401 -13.73 -38.61 7.65
CA ALA A 401 -14.16 -39.99 7.64
C ALA A 401 -15.53 -40.22 8.29
N TRP A 402 -15.91 -39.45 9.31
CA TRP A 402 -17.17 -39.63 10.02
C TRP A 402 -18.23 -38.56 9.71
N THR A 403 -17.93 -37.66 8.77
CA THR A 403 -18.86 -36.60 8.35
C THR A 403 -19.15 -36.60 6.85
N ASN A 404 -18.60 -37.56 6.10
CA ASN A 404 -18.77 -37.65 4.64
C ASN A 404 -20.17 -38.14 4.20
N ASN A 405 -20.92 -38.83 5.07
CA ASN A 405 -22.28 -39.34 4.80
C ASN A 405 -23.23 -38.26 4.22
N ALA A 406 -24.07 -38.64 3.25
CA ALA A 406 -24.98 -37.73 2.55
C ALA A 406 -25.96 -36.97 3.49
N ASP A 407 -26.38 -37.60 4.59
CA ASP A 407 -27.31 -37.02 5.58
C ASP A 407 -26.72 -35.85 6.37
N ILE A 408 -25.39 -35.76 6.45
CA ILE A 408 -24.70 -34.67 7.13
C ILE A 408 -24.47 -33.53 6.13
N HIS A 409 -24.68 -32.29 6.57
CA HIS A 409 -24.48 -31.12 5.71
C HIS A 409 -23.06 -31.10 5.14
N TRP A 410 -22.96 -31.04 3.82
CA TRP A 410 -21.73 -31.21 3.04
C TRP A 410 -20.57 -30.33 3.53
N MET A 411 -20.86 -29.12 4.02
CA MET A 411 -19.85 -28.18 4.52
C MET A 411 -19.02 -28.77 5.66
N VAL A 412 -19.61 -29.61 6.51
CA VAL A 412 -18.90 -30.21 7.65
C VAL A 412 -17.75 -31.11 7.16
N SER A 413 -18.01 -31.93 6.13
CA SER A 413 -16.98 -32.76 5.50
C SER A 413 -15.94 -31.97 4.72
N ILE A 414 -16.32 -30.87 4.05
CA ILE A 414 -15.37 -30.00 3.34
C ILE A 414 -14.48 -29.24 4.34
N ALA A 415 -15.05 -28.75 5.45
CA ALA A 415 -14.31 -28.06 6.50
C ALA A 415 -13.26 -28.96 7.17
N ALA A 416 -13.47 -30.28 7.21
CA ALA A 416 -12.45 -31.23 7.64
C ALA A 416 -11.18 -31.22 6.77
N GLY A 417 -11.27 -30.71 5.54
CA GLY A 417 -10.12 -30.44 4.67
C GLY A 417 -9.18 -29.35 5.21
N VAL A 418 -9.67 -28.41 6.03
CA VAL A 418 -8.87 -27.31 6.59
C VAL A 418 -7.75 -27.82 7.50
N PRO A 419 -8.01 -28.60 8.58
CA PRO A 419 -6.94 -29.14 9.41
C PRO A 419 -6.00 -30.09 8.66
N PHE A 420 -6.50 -30.84 7.66
CA PHE A 420 -5.66 -31.69 6.81
C PHE A 420 -4.69 -30.86 5.94
N GLY A 421 -5.19 -29.85 5.22
CA GLY A 421 -4.38 -28.95 4.40
C GLY A 421 -3.39 -28.13 5.23
N PHE A 422 -3.83 -27.68 6.41
CA PHE A 422 -2.98 -26.97 7.38
C PHE A 422 -1.82 -27.85 7.84
N GLY A 423 -2.11 -29.05 8.34
CA GLY A 423 -1.08 -29.91 8.86
C GLY A 423 -0.16 -30.48 7.78
N MET A 424 -0.66 -30.71 6.56
CA MET A 424 0.14 -31.16 5.43
C MET A 424 1.27 -30.18 5.10
N VAL A 425 0.97 -28.89 4.91
CA VAL A 425 1.99 -27.89 4.55
C VAL A 425 3.03 -27.75 5.67
N LEU A 426 2.59 -27.69 6.93
CA LEU A 426 3.51 -27.58 8.07
C LEU A 426 4.42 -28.80 8.20
N LEU A 427 3.88 -30.02 8.04
CA LEU A 427 4.67 -31.25 8.09
C LEU A 427 5.71 -31.27 6.98
N PHE A 428 5.32 -30.96 5.74
CA PHE A 428 6.21 -31.02 4.59
C PHE A 428 7.35 -30.01 4.67
N LEU A 429 7.04 -28.75 4.98
CA LEU A 429 8.05 -27.70 5.12
C LEU A 429 9.02 -28.01 6.26
N SER A 430 8.49 -28.45 7.39
CA SER A 430 9.27 -28.77 8.58
C SER A 430 10.22 -29.95 8.34
N VAL A 431 9.73 -31.04 7.76
CA VAL A 431 10.54 -32.24 7.50
C VAL A 431 11.59 -31.97 6.42
N MET A 432 11.25 -31.25 5.34
CA MET A 432 12.24 -30.91 4.31
C MET A 432 13.38 -30.06 4.88
N ASN A 433 13.06 -29.02 5.68
CA ASN A 433 14.07 -28.17 6.31
C ASN A 433 14.89 -28.96 7.35
N TYR A 434 14.26 -29.83 8.13
CA TYR A 434 14.96 -30.71 9.08
C TYR A 434 15.98 -31.63 8.38
N LEU A 435 15.57 -32.28 7.29
CA LEU A 435 16.44 -33.18 6.52
C LEU A 435 17.61 -32.44 5.86
N ILE A 436 17.41 -31.19 5.41
CA ILE A 436 18.49 -30.34 4.89
C ILE A 436 19.47 -29.99 6.00
N ASP A 437 18.98 -29.49 7.14
CA ASP A 437 19.81 -28.99 8.24
C ASP A 437 20.53 -30.15 8.98
N ALA A 438 19.94 -31.35 9.04
CA ALA A 438 20.55 -32.53 9.67
C ALA A 438 21.59 -33.25 8.80
N TYR A 439 21.53 -33.08 7.48
CA TYR A 439 22.40 -33.74 6.50
C TYR A 439 23.01 -32.74 5.53
N THR A 440 23.53 -31.61 6.02
CA THR A 440 23.96 -30.45 5.20
C THR A 440 24.85 -30.80 4.00
N ILE A 441 25.80 -31.72 4.15
CA ILE A 441 26.70 -32.17 3.05
C ILE A 441 25.96 -33.05 2.03
N PHE A 442 24.92 -33.77 2.48
CA PHE A 442 24.16 -34.75 1.70
C PHE A 442 22.71 -34.31 1.40
N ALA A 443 22.37 -33.04 1.63
CA ALA A 443 21.00 -32.53 1.63
C ALA A 443 20.27 -32.83 0.32
N ALA A 444 20.93 -32.62 -0.83
CA ALA A 444 20.35 -32.93 -2.14
C ALA A 444 19.98 -34.41 -2.30
N SER A 445 20.83 -35.33 -1.81
CA SER A 445 20.58 -36.77 -1.90
C SER A 445 19.47 -37.24 -0.95
N VAL A 446 19.35 -36.64 0.23
CA VAL A 446 18.27 -36.92 1.18
C VAL A 446 16.92 -36.42 0.65
N LEU A 447 16.87 -35.22 0.07
CA LEU A 447 15.65 -34.69 -0.55
C LEU A 447 15.21 -35.51 -1.77
N ALA A 448 16.16 -36.01 -2.57
CA ALA A 448 15.87 -36.91 -3.68
C ALA A 448 15.24 -38.23 -3.20
N ALA A 449 15.81 -38.84 -2.14
CA ALA A 449 15.27 -40.06 -1.53
C ALA A 449 13.83 -39.88 -1.05
N ASN A 450 13.57 -38.78 -0.35
CA ASN A 450 12.24 -38.41 0.12
C ASN A 450 11.26 -38.24 -1.05
N SER A 451 11.66 -37.54 -2.12
CA SER A 451 10.80 -37.32 -3.29
C SER A 451 10.42 -38.62 -4.01
N VAL A 452 11.34 -39.60 -4.08
CA VAL A 452 11.10 -40.91 -4.70
C VAL A 452 10.01 -41.68 -3.95
N ILE A 453 10.19 -41.93 -2.64
CA ILE A 453 9.17 -42.66 -1.86
C ILE A 453 7.82 -41.94 -1.91
N ARG A 454 7.84 -40.62 -1.72
CA ARG A 454 6.64 -39.79 -1.75
C ARG A 454 5.85 -39.97 -3.04
N SER A 455 6.54 -39.93 -4.18
CA SER A 455 5.91 -40.05 -5.50
C SER A 455 5.40 -41.47 -5.75
N CYS A 456 6.09 -42.50 -5.24
CA CYS A 456 5.60 -43.88 -5.30
C CYS A 456 4.27 -44.06 -4.54
N PHE A 457 4.13 -43.45 -3.36
CA PHE A 457 2.87 -43.51 -2.59
C PHE A 457 1.76 -42.70 -3.28
N GLY A 458 2.09 -41.52 -3.82
CA GLY A 458 1.16 -40.72 -4.63
C GLY A 458 0.65 -41.48 -5.87
N ALA A 459 1.49 -42.32 -6.47
CA ALA A 459 1.09 -43.19 -7.58
C ALA A 459 0.24 -44.39 -7.11
N ALA A 460 0.56 -45.00 -5.97
CA ALA A 460 -0.07 -46.23 -5.50
C ALA A 460 -1.45 -46.01 -4.88
N PHE A 461 -1.63 -44.98 -4.06
CA PHE A 461 -2.84 -44.77 -3.25
C PHE A 461 -4.14 -44.67 -4.06
N PRO A 462 -4.20 -43.92 -5.18
CA PRO A 462 -5.38 -43.86 -6.01
C PRO A 462 -5.86 -45.23 -6.53
N LEU A 463 -4.92 -46.15 -6.83
CA LEU A 463 -5.23 -47.41 -7.51
C LEU A 463 -6.04 -48.38 -6.67
N PHE A 464 -5.86 -48.38 -5.34
CA PHE A 464 -6.65 -49.23 -4.45
C PHE A 464 -7.83 -48.51 -3.80
N THR A 465 -7.99 -47.20 -4.03
CA THR A 465 -9.00 -46.39 -3.34
C THR A 465 -10.42 -46.89 -3.63
N THR A 466 -10.74 -47.17 -4.89
CA THR A 466 -12.08 -47.61 -5.27
C THR A 466 -12.47 -48.94 -4.63
N TYR A 467 -11.55 -49.91 -4.58
CA TYR A 467 -11.77 -51.18 -3.89
C TYR A 467 -11.96 -50.97 -2.38
N MET A 468 -11.11 -50.15 -1.78
CA MET A 468 -11.16 -49.83 -0.36
C MET A 468 -12.52 -49.22 0.04
N TYR A 469 -13.04 -48.26 -0.73
CA TYR A 469 -14.34 -47.63 -0.47
C TYR A 469 -15.52 -48.57 -0.71
N LYS A 470 -15.42 -49.46 -1.71
CA LYS A 470 -16.46 -50.44 -2.01
C LYS A 470 -16.60 -51.51 -0.92
N ASP A 471 -15.48 -52.04 -0.43
CA ASP A 471 -15.49 -53.21 0.46
C ASP A 471 -15.64 -52.85 1.94
N LEU A 472 -15.10 -51.70 2.36
CA LEU A 472 -15.13 -51.25 3.76
C LEU A 472 -16.23 -50.22 4.05
N GLY A 473 -16.84 -49.66 3.00
CA GLY A 473 -17.75 -48.53 3.11
C GLY A 473 -17.03 -47.21 3.36
N THR A 474 -17.72 -46.11 3.05
CA THR A 474 -17.15 -44.77 2.94
C THR A 474 -16.53 -44.24 4.24
N ASN A 475 -17.14 -44.55 5.40
CA ASN A 475 -16.63 -44.12 6.70
C ASN A 475 -15.31 -44.83 7.09
N TRP A 476 -15.27 -46.16 6.99
CA TRP A 476 -14.09 -46.95 7.37
C TRP A 476 -12.95 -46.84 6.37
N ALA A 477 -13.27 -46.80 5.07
CA ALA A 477 -12.28 -46.57 4.02
C ALA A 477 -11.57 -45.22 4.20
N SER A 478 -12.32 -44.16 4.55
CA SER A 478 -11.76 -42.85 4.86
C SER A 478 -10.92 -42.82 6.15
N SER A 479 -11.16 -43.76 7.08
CA SER A 479 -10.43 -43.83 8.36
C SER A 479 -9.05 -44.48 8.24
N ILE A 480 -8.80 -45.32 7.24
CA ILE A 480 -7.50 -45.99 7.03
C ILE A 480 -6.33 -45.00 6.93
N PRO A 481 -6.35 -43.98 6.04
CA PRO A 481 -5.27 -43.00 6.00
C PRO A 481 -5.17 -42.19 7.30
N ALA A 482 -6.27 -42.01 8.04
CA ALA A 482 -6.26 -41.35 9.35
C ALA A 482 -5.46 -42.17 10.38
N PHE A 483 -5.65 -43.49 10.42
CA PHE A 483 -4.87 -44.39 11.27
C PHE A 483 -3.40 -44.46 10.86
N LEU A 484 -3.11 -44.49 9.55
CA LEU A 484 -1.72 -44.45 9.06
C LEU A 484 -1.01 -43.14 9.44
N ALA A 485 -1.70 -42.00 9.32
CA ALA A 485 -1.19 -40.72 9.76
C ALA A 485 -1.00 -40.69 11.29
N LEU A 486 -1.98 -41.21 12.05
CA LEU A 486 -1.93 -41.30 13.52
C LEU A 486 -0.72 -42.11 14.00
N ALA A 487 -0.42 -43.24 13.35
CA ALA A 487 0.75 -44.07 13.66
C ALA A 487 2.08 -43.34 13.45
N CYS A 488 2.12 -42.32 12.59
CA CYS A 488 3.31 -41.52 12.31
C CYS A 488 3.44 -40.27 13.21
N VAL A 489 2.39 -39.89 13.95
CA VAL A 489 2.40 -38.72 14.85
C VAL A 489 3.56 -38.74 15.85
N PRO A 490 3.98 -39.88 16.43
CA PRO A 490 5.11 -39.91 17.35
C PRO A 490 6.46 -39.51 16.70
N PHE A 491 6.64 -39.65 15.38
CA PHE A 491 7.97 -39.48 14.76
C PHE A 491 8.57 -38.07 14.96
N PRO A 492 7.87 -36.95 14.66
CA PRO A 492 8.43 -35.61 14.92
C PRO A 492 8.73 -35.37 16.41
N PHE A 493 7.92 -35.90 17.33
CA PHE A 493 8.13 -35.73 18.78
C PHE A 493 9.35 -36.53 19.27
N LEU A 494 9.51 -37.76 18.79
CA LEU A 494 10.64 -38.62 19.11
C LEU A 494 11.95 -38.03 18.57
N PHE A 495 11.95 -37.53 17.32
CA PHE A 495 13.13 -36.88 16.75
C PHE A 495 13.41 -35.50 17.35
N TYR A 496 12.40 -34.77 17.81
CA TYR A 496 12.62 -33.53 18.55
C TYR A 496 13.36 -33.79 19.87
N LYS A 497 13.01 -34.85 20.60
CA LYS A 497 13.61 -35.18 21.90
C LYS A 497 14.91 -35.96 21.82
N TYR A 498 15.01 -36.91 20.88
CA TYR A 498 16.12 -37.86 20.78
C TYR A 498 16.98 -37.68 19.51
N GLY A 499 16.67 -36.71 18.66
CA GLY A 499 17.33 -36.44 17.38
C GLY A 499 18.86 -36.34 17.44
N PRO A 500 19.43 -35.53 18.36
CA PRO A 500 20.88 -35.38 18.46
C PRO A 500 21.59 -36.71 18.78
N ALA A 501 21.01 -37.51 19.68
CA ALA A 501 21.57 -38.80 20.08
C ALA A 501 21.50 -39.85 18.95
N ILE A 502 20.43 -39.82 18.15
CA ILE A 502 20.26 -40.71 16.99
C ILE A 502 21.23 -40.30 15.86
N ARG A 503 21.34 -39.00 15.58
CA ARG A 503 22.25 -38.45 14.55
C ARG A 503 23.72 -38.72 14.84
N ALA A 504 24.15 -38.62 16.09
CA ALA A 504 25.53 -38.93 16.48
C ALA A 504 25.93 -40.39 16.16
N ARG A 505 24.96 -41.32 16.11
CA ARG A 505 25.17 -42.73 15.74
C ARG A 505 25.02 -43.01 14.25
N CYS A 506 24.61 -42.01 13.48
CA CYS A 506 24.36 -42.10 12.06
C CYS A 506 25.59 -41.66 11.26
N LYS A 507 26.06 -42.47 10.31
CA LYS A 507 27.32 -42.23 9.59
C LYS A 507 27.31 -40.92 8.80
N PHE A 508 26.23 -40.65 8.06
CA PHE A 508 26.18 -39.48 7.17
C PHE A 508 25.78 -38.19 7.90
N ALA A 509 24.93 -38.29 8.93
CA ALA A 509 24.59 -37.16 9.79
C ALA A 509 25.80 -36.70 10.62
N ALA A 510 26.54 -37.63 11.24
CA ALA A 510 27.74 -37.31 12.02
C ALA A 510 28.86 -36.67 11.17
N GLN A 511 29.02 -37.10 9.91
CA GLN A 511 29.93 -36.45 8.96
C GLN A 511 29.55 -35.00 8.66
N SER A 512 28.25 -34.72 8.51
CA SER A 512 27.75 -33.36 8.30
C SER A 512 27.98 -32.47 9.52
N GLU A 513 27.76 -33.01 10.73
CA GLU A 513 27.97 -32.28 11.98
C GLU A 513 29.45 -31.96 12.26
N ALA A 514 30.36 -32.89 11.94
CA ALA A 514 31.81 -32.68 12.06
C ALA A 514 32.33 -31.59 11.11
N PHE A 515 31.79 -31.51 9.89
CA PHE A 515 32.11 -30.43 8.95
C PHE A 515 31.62 -29.07 9.44
N MET A 516 30.39 -29.01 9.95
CA MET A 516 29.86 -27.79 10.57
C MET A 516 30.60 -27.38 11.85
N ALA A 517 31.25 -28.32 12.55
CA ALA A 517 32.12 -28.01 13.68
C ALA A 517 33.44 -27.34 13.26
N ARG A 518 34.07 -27.79 12.17
CA ARG A 518 35.30 -27.17 11.64
C ARG A 518 35.09 -25.73 11.16
N LEU A 519 33.96 -25.48 10.49
CA LEU A 519 33.58 -24.12 10.09
C LEU A 519 33.37 -23.17 11.29
N ARG A 520 32.98 -23.69 12.46
CA ARG A 520 32.82 -22.90 13.70
C ARG A 520 34.15 -22.44 14.30
N GLU A 521 35.21 -23.23 14.10
CA GLU A 521 36.56 -22.92 14.60
C GLU A 521 37.30 -21.90 13.72
N GLU A 522 37.00 -21.86 12.41
CA GLU A 522 37.60 -20.89 11.49
C GLU A 522 37.05 -19.46 11.70
N ASP A 523 35.73 -19.31 11.94
CA ASP A 523 35.06 -18.01 12.17
C ASP A 523 35.42 -17.35 13.52
N THR A 524 35.92 -18.12 14.50
CA THR A 524 36.31 -17.59 15.82
C THR A 524 37.75 -17.05 15.88
N SER A 525 38.53 -17.21 14.80
CA SER A 525 39.97 -16.86 14.77
C SER A 525 40.30 -15.46 14.24
N SER A 526 39.31 -14.67 13.78
CA SER A 526 39.54 -13.40 13.07
C SER A 526 39.17 -12.12 13.84
N SER A 527 39.01 -12.15 15.16
CA SER A 527 38.65 -10.96 15.95
C SER A 527 39.63 -10.70 17.10
N ASP A 528 40.79 -10.10 16.80
CA ASP A 528 41.63 -9.40 17.78
C ASP A 528 42.63 -8.48 17.05
N LYS A 529 42.31 -7.18 16.90
CA LYS A 529 43.29 -6.07 16.81
C LYS A 529 42.68 -4.74 17.30
N GLU A 530 43.50 -4.05 18.09
CA GLU A 530 43.29 -2.81 18.87
C GLU A 530 43.22 -1.50 18.03
N PRO A 531 42.89 -0.33 18.65
CA PRO A 531 42.13 0.74 18.02
C PRO A 531 42.98 1.86 17.41
N GLU A 532 42.59 2.30 16.20
CA GLU A 532 42.99 3.58 15.61
C GLU A 532 41.76 4.49 15.41
N ASN A 533 41.97 5.79 15.66
CA ASN A 533 41.03 6.91 15.62
C ASN A 533 39.77 6.72 14.75
N LYS A 534 38.61 6.59 15.42
CA LYS A 534 37.29 6.50 14.78
C LYS A 534 36.77 7.88 14.38
N ASN A 535 36.88 8.23 13.10
CA ASN A 535 35.82 9.01 12.48
C ASN A 535 34.57 8.11 12.40
N ILE A 536 33.46 8.55 12.97
CA ILE A 536 32.21 7.80 12.97
C ILE A 536 31.72 7.72 11.53
N MET A 537 31.54 6.50 11.01
CA MET A 537 31.06 6.30 9.64
C MET A 537 29.67 6.93 9.47
N GLY A 538 29.59 8.03 8.72
CA GLY A 538 28.35 8.53 8.11
C GLY A 538 27.73 9.81 8.70
N LEU A 539 28.12 10.28 9.88
CA LEU A 539 27.60 11.52 10.48
C LEU A 539 28.54 12.71 10.23
N LYS A 540 27.99 13.85 9.81
CA LYS A 540 28.73 15.11 9.68
C LYS A 540 27.82 16.32 9.82
N GLU A 541 28.40 17.42 10.27
CA GLU A 541 27.81 18.74 10.12
C GLU A 541 28.12 19.25 8.71
N GLN A 542 27.11 19.76 8.01
CA GLN A 542 27.27 20.39 6.70
C GLN A 542 26.29 21.54 6.56
N ASP A 543 26.81 22.75 6.33
CA ASP A 543 26.02 23.97 6.08
C ASP A 543 24.95 24.25 7.14
N GLY A 544 25.27 24.02 8.43
CA GLY A 544 24.33 24.18 9.55
C GLY A 544 23.28 23.07 9.67
N LYS A 545 23.48 21.94 8.98
CA LYS A 545 22.60 20.76 8.98
C LYS A 545 23.31 19.57 9.59
N LEU A 546 22.56 18.75 10.30
CA LEU A 546 23.01 17.42 10.69
C LEU A 546 22.75 16.46 9.54
N VAL A 547 23.81 15.91 8.96
CA VAL A 547 23.75 15.00 7.82
C VAL A 547 24.19 13.61 8.24
N TYR A 548 23.33 12.63 7.96
CA TYR A 548 23.65 11.21 8.04
C TYR A 548 23.71 10.61 6.63
N THR A 549 24.68 9.74 6.38
CA THR A 549 24.83 9.04 5.10
C THR A 549 25.25 7.59 5.35
N TYR A 550 24.49 6.66 4.78
CA TYR A 550 24.80 5.24 4.82
C TYR A 550 24.34 4.57 3.52
N ASP A 551 25.26 3.85 2.86
CA ASP A 551 25.03 3.29 1.52
C ASP A 551 24.50 4.36 0.53
N ALA A 552 23.31 4.17 -0.04
CA ALA A 552 22.67 5.14 -0.93
C ALA A 552 21.80 6.18 -0.19
N GLU A 553 21.47 5.96 1.09
CA GLU A 553 20.59 6.86 1.85
C GLU A 553 21.36 8.08 2.37
N LYS A 554 20.76 9.26 2.16
CA LYS A 554 21.20 10.53 2.74
C LYS A 554 20.04 11.15 3.51
N VAL A 555 20.26 11.48 4.78
CA VAL A 555 19.28 12.10 5.68
C VAL A 555 19.80 13.47 6.11
N TRP A 556 18.96 14.50 5.98
CA TRP A 556 19.21 15.87 6.43
C TRP A 556 18.22 16.24 7.51
N VAL A 557 18.74 16.74 8.63
CA VAL A 557 17.95 17.44 9.65
C VAL A 557 18.50 18.85 9.75
N GLU A 558 17.67 19.83 9.41
CA GLU A 558 18.06 21.24 9.38
C GLU A 558 17.02 22.10 10.11
N PRO A 559 17.43 23.17 10.79
CA PRO A 559 16.48 24.08 11.42
C PRO A 559 15.66 24.77 10.33
N TRP A 560 14.34 24.84 10.54
CA TRP A 560 13.43 25.44 9.57
C TRP A 560 12.35 26.23 10.30
N GLY A 561 12.70 27.45 10.71
CA GLY A 561 11.90 28.26 11.63
C GLY A 561 12.32 28.08 13.09
N LEU A 562 11.70 28.84 14.00
CA LEU A 562 11.92 28.72 15.44
C LEU A 562 11.33 27.40 15.94
N ASP A 563 12.01 26.72 16.86
CA ASP A 563 11.52 25.50 17.53
C ASP A 563 11.16 24.33 16.58
N ALA A 564 11.68 24.35 15.36
CA ALA A 564 11.30 23.41 14.31
C ALA A 564 12.46 22.87 13.48
N PHE A 565 12.27 21.67 12.93
CA PHE A 565 13.17 21.02 11.98
C PHE A 565 12.45 20.65 10.69
N ARG A 566 13.16 20.77 9.57
CA ARG A 566 12.85 20.06 8.33
C ARG A 566 13.70 18.81 8.26
N VAL A 567 13.06 17.66 8.02
CA VAL A 567 13.72 16.37 7.86
C VAL A 567 13.50 15.86 6.46
N ARG A 568 14.61 15.60 5.77
CA ARG A 568 14.59 15.03 4.42
C ARG A 568 15.44 13.78 4.34
N ALA A 569 14.98 12.80 3.58
CA ALA A 569 15.79 11.65 3.22
C ALA A 569 15.61 11.27 1.75
N THR A 570 16.67 10.79 1.11
CA THR A 570 16.58 10.26 -0.26
C THR A 570 17.59 9.15 -0.49
N LYS A 571 17.29 8.25 -1.44
CA LYS A 571 18.25 7.32 -2.06
C LYS A 571 18.63 7.75 -3.49
N ALA A 572 18.16 8.91 -3.94
CA ALA A 572 18.59 9.50 -5.21
C ALA A 572 20.01 10.08 -5.09
N ARG A 573 20.64 10.31 -6.25
CA ARG A 573 22.00 10.90 -6.34
C ARG A 573 22.11 12.22 -5.56
N GLU A 574 21.07 13.04 -5.64
CA GLU A 574 21.01 14.38 -5.04
C GLU A 574 19.69 14.56 -4.32
N MET A 575 19.71 15.37 -3.24
CA MET A 575 18.50 15.73 -2.50
C MET A 575 17.62 16.62 -3.40
N PRO A 576 16.33 16.29 -3.58
CA PRO A 576 15.41 17.15 -4.32
C PRO A 576 15.35 18.56 -3.71
N THR A 577 15.19 19.57 -4.58
CA THR A 577 15.25 20.99 -4.22
C THR A 577 13.89 21.61 -3.93
N GLU A 578 12.82 20.87 -4.18
CA GLU A 578 11.45 21.29 -4.01
C GLU A 578 11.16 21.56 -2.52
N ASP A 579 10.58 22.72 -2.23
CA ASP A 579 10.18 23.13 -0.88
C ASP A 579 8.68 22.85 -0.62
N TRP A 580 7.92 22.61 -1.68
CA TRP A 580 6.47 22.38 -1.66
C TRP A 580 5.70 23.44 -0.87
N ALA A 581 5.11 23.09 0.29
CA ALA A 581 4.33 24.01 1.10
C ALA A 581 5.19 24.96 1.94
N LEU A 582 6.45 24.60 2.21
CA LEU A 582 7.34 25.34 3.10
C LEU A 582 7.88 26.61 2.43
N LEU A 583 7.69 27.74 3.09
CA LEU A 583 8.38 29.00 2.80
C LEU A 583 9.79 28.94 3.38
N LYS A 584 10.72 29.66 2.75
CA LYS A 584 12.10 29.77 3.26
C LYS A 584 12.08 30.61 4.54
N PRO A 585 12.52 30.07 5.68
CA PRO A 585 12.48 30.78 6.94
C PRO A 585 13.65 31.78 7.01
N GLU A 586 13.56 32.70 7.96
CA GLU A 586 14.74 33.43 8.40
C GLU A 586 15.78 32.46 8.98
N LYS A 587 17.06 32.81 8.85
CA LYS A 587 18.16 31.92 9.21
C LYS A 587 18.12 31.64 10.72
N ALA A 588 18.04 30.36 11.10
CA ALA A 588 18.02 29.92 12.48
C ALA A 588 19.39 29.37 12.92
N ASP A 589 19.84 29.76 14.11
CA ASP A 589 21.12 29.33 14.70
C ASP A 589 20.93 28.02 15.49
N ALA A 590 21.00 26.88 14.80
CA ALA A 590 20.99 25.59 15.45
C ALA A 590 22.37 25.21 15.99
N LYS A 591 22.39 24.55 17.15
CA LYS A 591 23.62 23.99 17.73
C LYS A 591 23.74 22.51 17.36
N ILE A 592 24.82 22.14 16.69
CA ILE A 592 25.13 20.75 16.32
C ILE A 592 26.29 20.23 17.18
N ILE A 593 26.15 19.02 17.70
CA ILE A 593 27.18 18.31 18.46
C ILE A 593 27.24 16.88 17.94
N ILE A 594 28.42 16.41 17.55
CA ILE A 594 28.64 15.02 17.11
C ILE A 594 29.62 14.38 18.08
N ASP A 595 29.18 13.29 18.73
CA ASP A 595 30.00 12.45 19.61
C ASP A 595 30.08 11.02 19.08
N ASP A 596 30.89 10.17 19.72
CA ASP A 596 31.18 8.77 19.33
C ASP A 596 29.95 7.87 19.06
N LYS A 597 28.76 8.25 19.54
CA LYS A 597 27.53 7.44 19.47
C LYS A 597 26.47 8.06 18.58
N ALA A 598 26.35 9.39 18.55
CA ALA A 598 25.26 10.08 17.87
C ALA A 598 25.62 11.52 17.44
N GLY A 599 24.89 12.01 16.43
CA GLY A 599 24.83 13.41 16.07
C GLY A 599 23.57 14.04 16.65
N THR A 600 23.71 15.16 17.36
CA THR A 600 22.62 15.90 17.99
C THR A 600 22.52 17.29 17.38
N ILE A 601 21.30 17.74 17.11
CA ILE A 601 20.99 19.12 16.71
C ILE A 601 19.90 19.70 17.62
N THR A 602 20.09 20.93 18.10
CA THR A 602 19.13 21.66 18.94
C THR A 602 18.77 22.98 18.29
N ASN A 603 17.46 23.26 18.20
CA ASN A 603 16.90 24.51 17.71
C ASN A 603 15.78 24.95 18.67
N GLY A 604 16.07 25.94 19.53
CA GLY A 604 15.13 26.42 20.54
C GLY A 604 14.55 25.31 21.43
N LYS A 605 13.24 25.10 21.38
CA LYS A 605 12.48 24.11 22.17
C LYS A 605 12.59 22.68 21.65
N ILE A 606 13.15 22.43 20.47
CA ILE A 606 13.27 21.08 19.89
C ILE A 606 14.72 20.61 19.79
N LYS A 607 14.93 19.33 20.09
CA LYS A 607 16.21 18.64 19.96
C LYS A 607 16.00 17.34 19.17
N ALA A 608 16.82 17.12 18.16
CA ALA A 608 16.85 15.88 17.39
C ALA A 608 18.22 15.18 17.55
N SER A 609 18.21 13.85 17.52
CA SER A 609 19.42 13.03 17.54
C SER A 609 19.33 11.94 16.50
N ILE A 610 20.40 11.74 15.74
CA ILE A 610 20.59 10.60 14.84
C ILE A 610 21.68 9.70 15.42
N THR A 611 21.34 8.45 15.73
CA THR A 611 22.33 7.47 16.20
C THR A 611 23.31 7.10 15.07
N SER A 612 24.46 6.54 15.41
CA SER A 612 25.39 5.99 14.40
C SER A 612 24.73 4.93 13.49
N GLY A 613 23.70 4.22 13.98
CA GLY A 613 22.86 3.30 13.20
C GLY A 613 21.82 3.97 12.29
N GLY A 614 21.70 5.30 12.32
CA GLY A 614 20.83 6.09 11.45
C GLY A 614 19.40 6.28 11.95
N LYS A 615 19.10 5.96 13.21
CA LYS A 615 17.77 6.13 13.83
C LYS A 615 17.61 7.55 14.37
N LEU A 616 16.52 8.21 14.01
CA LEU A 616 16.18 9.57 14.42
C LEU A 616 15.19 9.57 15.59
N MET A 617 15.48 10.41 16.58
CA MET A 617 14.66 10.64 17.76
C MET A 617 14.59 12.13 18.07
N MET A 618 13.46 12.60 18.59
CA MET A 618 13.21 14.01 18.88
C MET A 618 12.57 14.24 20.24
N TRP A 619 13.04 15.27 20.94
CA TRP A 619 12.58 15.66 22.26
C TRP A 619 12.26 17.15 22.30
N ASN A 620 11.40 17.53 23.24
CA ASN A 620 11.26 18.93 23.61
C ASN A 620 12.39 19.37 24.57
N SER A 621 12.42 20.65 24.92
CA SER A 621 13.38 21.26 25.84
C SER A 621 13.29 20.74 27.28
N LYS A 622 12.17 20.12 27.66
CA LYS A 622 11.99 19.45 28.96
C LYS A 622 12.58 18.04 28.99
N GLY A 623 13.04 17.52 27.85
CA GLY A 623 13.58 16.18 27.70
C GLY A 623 12.53 15.10 27.49
N GLU A 624 11.28 15.46 27.20
CA GLU A 624 10.20 14.53 26.90
C GLU A 624 10.29 14.10 25.43
N LEU A 625 10.16 12.80 25.17
CA LEU A 625 10.25 12.23 23.83
C LEU A 625 8.97 12.56 23.04
N LEU A 626 9.12 13.25 21.92
CA LEU A 626 8.00 13.65 21.04
C LEU A 626 7.80 12.65 19.91
N LEU A 627 8.89 12.28 19.25
CA LEU A 627 8.87 11.42 18.07
C LEU A 627 10.07 10.49 18.08
N GLU A 628 9.84 9.23 17.77
CA GLU A 628 10.89 8.24 17.58
C GLU A 628 10.59 7.45 16.31
N GLU A 629 11.58 7.29 15.46
CA GLU A 629 11.48 6.42 14.29
C GLU A 629 11.25 4.95 14.70
N TYR A 630 10.25 4.33 14.06
CA TYR A 630 9.99 2.90 14.22
C TYR A 630 11.00 2.11 13.41
N SER A 631 12.07 1.69 14.07
CA SER A 631 13.05 0.78 13.49
C SER A 631 12.99 -0.58 14.17
N ARG A 632 12.85 -1.64 13.36
CA ARG A 632 12.88 -3.04 13.82
C ARG A 632 13.90 -3.81 12.99
N HIS A 633 15.15 -3.39 13.03
CA HIS A 633 16.27 -4.04 12.34
C HIS A 633 17.43 -4.31 13.30
N ARG A 634 18.41 -5.11 12.84
CA ARG A 634 19.58 -5.50 13.64
C ARG A 634 20.85 -4.68 13.35
N ARG A 635 20.75 -3.51 12.68
CA ARG A 635 21.91 -2.63 12.43
C ARG A 635 22.53 -2.11 13.72
N ASP A 636 21.69 -1.81 14.71
CA ASP A 636 22.12 -1.53 16.08
C ASP A 636 21.57 -2.63 16.99
N VAL A 637 22.42 -3.60 17.33
CA VAL A 637 22.05 -4.73 18.20
C VAL A 637 21.88 -4.32 19.67
N LEU A 638 22.32 -3.11 20.04
CA LEU A 638 22.20 -2.56 21.38
C LEU A 638 20.93 -1.72 21.55
N ASP A 639 20.24 -1.35 20.46
CA ASP A 639 18.93 -0.71 20.54
C ASP A 639 17.94 -1.66 21.24
N PRO A 640 17.25 -1.25 22.31
CA PRO A 640 16.28 -2.10 23.02
C PRO A 640 15.11 -2.56 22.14
N LYS A 641 14.84 -1.86 21.05
CA LYS A 641 13.82 -2.18 20.04
C LYS A 641 14.41 -2.92 18.82
N CYS A 642 15.67 -3.34 18.89
CA CYS A 642 16.31 -4.22 17.91
C CYS A 642 15.42 -5.45 17.66
N SER A 643 15.26 -5.79 16.38
CA SER A 643 14.38 -6.88 15.98
C SER A 643 14.80 -7.47 14.64
N ALA A 644 14.59 -8.78 14.49
CA ALA A 644 14.87 -9.52 13.25
C ALA A 644 13.76 -9.37 12.19
N LEU A 645 12.78 -8.50 12.41
CA LEU A 645 11.75 -8.15 11.41
C LEU A 645 12.36 -7.44 10.19
N ASP A 646 13.46 -6.72 10.40
CA ASP A 646 14.18 -5.92 9.42
C ASP A 646 13.35 -4.83 8.74
N VAL A 647 12.49 -4.16 9.53
CA VAL A 647 11.67 -3.05 9.07
C VAL A 647 12.42 -1.74 9.26
N GLU A 648 12.62 -1.01 8.16
CA GLU A 648 13.21 0.33 8.16
C GLU A 648 12.17 1.39 8.56
N ALA A 649 12.62 2.39 9.32
CA ALA A 649 11.80 3.56 9.63
C ALA A 649 11.54 4.42 8.39
N ARG A 650 12.52 4.51 7.48
CA ARG A 650 12.44 5.26 6.22
C ARG A 650 12.62 4.31 5.06
N GLU A 651 11.53 3.65 4.66
CA GLU A 651 11.58 2.63 3.62
C GLU A 651 11.36 3.24 2.23
N PHE A 652 12.37 3.14 1.38
CA PHE A 652 12.30 3.54 -0.04
C PHE A 652 12.21 2.29 -0.92
N LEU A 653 11.01 1.94 -1.37
CA LEU A 653 10.76 0.85 -2.32
C LEU A 653 10.81 1.40 -3.75
N ALA A 654 11.88 1.11 -4.48
CA ALA A 654 12.07 1.61 -5.84
C ALA A 654 10.93 1.18 -6.77
N ILE A 655 10.35 2.13 -7.49
CA ILE A 655 9.31 1.86 -8.49
C ILE A 655 10.00 1.45 -9.79
N VAL A 656 9.59 0.30 -10.35
CA VAL A 656 10.19 -0.24 -11.57
C VAL A 656 10.00 0.75 -12.73
N ASN A 657 11.07 1.04 -13.47
CA ASN A 657 11.10 2.00 -14.57
C ASN A 657 10.79 3.46 -14.19
N SER A 658 10.93 3.81 -12.91
CA SER A 658 10.86 5.19 -12.43
C SER A 658 12.13 5.54 -11.63
N ASN A 659 12.38 6.84 -11.48
CA ASN A 659 13.37 7.36 -10.53
C ASN A 659 12.75 7.64 -9.15
N ASP A 660 11.43 7.40 -9.02
CA ASP A 660 10.68 7.55 -7.79
C ASP A 660 10.65 6.25 -6.97
N TYR A 661 10.26 6.40 -5.72
CA TYR A 661 10.09 5.35 -4.74
C TYR A 661 8.66 5.39 -4.21
N HIS A 662 8.10 4.22 -3.93
CA HIS A 662 7.06 4.12 -2.92
C HIS A 662 7.75 4.28 -1.57
N LEU A 663 7.38 5.31 -0.84
CA LEU A 663 8.00 5.69 0.43
C LEU A 663 7.07 5.34 1.58
N THR A 664 7.60 4.72 2.63
CA THR A 664 6.93 4.59 3.92
C THR A 664 7.82 5.12 5.04
N ALA A 665 7.38 6.18 5.71
CA ALA A 665 7.98 6.69 6.94
C ALA A 665 7.22 6.15 8.15
N ARG A 666 7.91 5.56 9.12
CA ARG A 666 7.31 4.90 10.29
C ARG A 666 7.83 5.51 11.58
N PHE A 667 6.91 5.77 12.50
CA PHE A 667 7.17 6.32 13.81
C PHE A 667 6.54 5.43 14.88
N GLU A 668 7.19 5.34 16.03
CA GLU A 668 6.64 4.71 17.21
C GLU A 668 5.39 5.47 17.66
N SER A 669 4.39 4.75 18.16
CA SER A 669 3.38 5.37 19.02
C SER A 669 4.00 5.56 20.40
N VAL A 670 4.62 6.71 20.63
CA VAL A 670 5.43 6.99 21.84
C VAL A 670 4.62 6.85 23.12
N ASP A 671 3.37 7.33 23.10
CA ASP A 671 2.40 7.20 24.18
C ASP A 671 1.14 6.48 23.65
N ALA A 672 0.54 5.62 24.47
CA ALA A 672 -0.72 4.94 24.18
C ALA A 672 -1.92 5.88 24.27
N GLU A 673 -1.81 6.95 25.07
CA GLU A 673 -2.83 7.98 25.28
C GLU A 673 -2.59 9.23 24.41
N GLU A 674 -1.60 9.21 23.51
CA GLU A 674 -1.39 10.27 22.53
C GLU A 674 -2.65 10.46 21.68
N LYS A 675 -3.06 11.71 21.53
CA LYS A 675 -4.15 12.12 20.65
C LYS A 675 -3.60 12.91 19.47
N ILE A 676 -4.18 12.71 18.30
CA ILE A 676 -3.73 13.36 17.07
C ILE A 676 -4.89 14.08 16.41
N PHE A 677 -4.66 15.31 16.00
CA PHE A 677 -5.65 16.20 15.41
C PHE A 677 -5.11 16.82 14.11
N GLY A 678 -5.97 17.43 13.31
CA GLY A 678 -5.60 18.16 12.09
C GLY A 678 -5.86 17.30 10.85
N MET A 679 -4.88 17.20 9.96
CA MET A 679 -4.90 16.38 8.73
C MET A 679 -5.84 16.84 7.61
N GLY A 680 -6.62 17.90 7.81
CA GLY A 680 -7.52 18.49 6.84
C GLY A 680 -9.00 18.14 7.06
N GLN A 681 -9.71 17.78 6.00
CA GLN A 681 -11.15 17.56 5.99
C GLN A 681 -11.47 16.13 5.56
N TYR A 682 -12.10 15.38 6.46
CA TYR A 682 -12.61 14.02 6.20
C TYR A 682 -14.02 13.87 6.73
N GLN A 683 -14.84 13.09 6.02
CA GLN A 683 -16.27 12.90 6.33
C GLN A 683 -16.48 11.87 7.44
N GLN A 684 -16.06 12.22 8.67
CA GLN A 684 -16.12 11.35 9.85
C GLN A 684 -16.37 12.13 11.14
N PRO A 685 -16.93 11.50 12.20
CA PRO A 685 -17.33 12.20 13.42
C PRO A 685 -16.21 12.29 14.49
N PHE A 686 -14.97 11.91 14.16
CA PHE A 686 -13.88 11.76 15.11
C PHE A 686 -12.98 12.98 15.11
N LEU A 687 -12.82 13.61 16.29
CA LEU A 687 -11.82 14.67 16.48
C LEU A 687 -10.45 14.10 16.88
N ASP A 688 -10.38 13.02 17.66
CA ASP A 688 -9.10 12.31 17.88
C ASP A 688 -8.89 11.27 16.78
N LEU A 689 -7.89 11.52 15.95
CA LEU A 689 -7.53 10.70 14.80
C LEU A 689 -6.59 9.54 15.16
N LYS A 690 -6.15 9.41 16.42
CA LYS A 690 -5.32 8.28 16.83
C LYS A 690 -6.07 6.95 16.60
N GLY A 691 -5.42 6.02 15.92
CA GLY A 691 -5.97 4.73 15.51
C GLY A 691 -6.66 4.72 14.14
N HIS A 692 -6.77 5.86 13.47
CA HIS A 692 -7.42 5.97 12.17
C HIS A 692 -6.43 5.88 11.00
N ASP A 693 -6.97 5.60 9.82
CA ASP A 693 -6.25 5.47 8.55
C ASP A 693 -6.87 6.44 7.55
N LEU A 694 -6.07 7.43 7.14
CA LEU A 694 -6.50 8.54 6.29
C LEU A 694 -5.89 8.40 4.91
N GLU A 695 -6.71 8.53 3.87
CA GLU A 695 -6.23 8.62 2.49
C GLU A 695 -5.61 10.00 2.26
N LEU A 696 -4.37 10.05 1.78
CA LEU A 696 -3.75 11.30 1.35
C LEU A 696 -4.05 11.52 -0.13
N ALA A 697 -5.31 11.82 -0.44
CA ALA A 697 -5.80 12.13 -1.77
C ALA A 697 -7.01 13.08 -1.69
N HIS A 698 -7.30 13.76 -2.79
CA HIS A 698 -8.44 14.67 -2.88
C HIS A 698 -9.62 14.02 -3.60
N ARG A 699 -10.82 14.23 -3.05
CA ARG A 699 -12.12 13.79 -3.58
C ARG A 699 -13.15 14.83 -3.19
N ASN A 700 -14.26 14.92 -3.92
CA ASN A 700 -15.36 15.79 -3.49
C ASN A 700 -15.71 15.46 -2.02
N SER A 701 -15.80 16.50 -1.19
CA SER A 701 -15.93 16.49 0.26
C SER A 701 -14.72 16.09 1.12
N GLN A 702 -13.57 15.76 0.52
CA GLN A 702 -12.32 15.39 1.22
C GLN A 702 -11.14 16.26 0.76
N ALA A 703 -10.49 16.93 1.71
CA ALA A 703 -9.29 17.72 1.47
C ALA A 703 -8.16 17.25 2.38
N SER A 704 -7.13 16.63 1.80
CA SER A 704 -5.96 16.20 2.58
C SER A 704 -5.04 17.39 2.85
N VAL A 705 -4.93 17.82 4.10
CA VAL A 705 -4.01 18.90 4.53
C VAL A 705 -3.13 18.32 5.62
N PRO A 706 -2.02 17.65 5.28
CA PRO A 706 -1.42 16.64 6.15
C PRO A 706 -0.49 17.25 7.22
N PHE A 707 -1.04 18.17 8.03
CA PHE A 707 -0.46 18.72 9.23
C PHE A 707 -1.17 18.14 10.46
N ALA A 708 -0.45 17.33 11.23
CA ALA A 708 -0.92 16.73 12.47
C ALA A 708 -0.50 17.56 13.68
N VAL A 709 -1.40 17.73 14.64
CA VAL A 709 -1.12 18.31 15.97
C VAL A 709 -1.27 17.20 17.01
N SER A 710 -0.22 16.94 17.78
CA SER A 710 -0.20 15.91 18.81
C SER A 710 -0.39 16.51 20.21
N SER A 711 -1.11 15.79 21.07
CA SER A 711 -1.22 16.13 22.50
C SER A 711 0.10 16.04 23.26
N LEU A 712 1.16 15.45 22.68
CA LEU A 712 2.51 15.42 23.26
C LEU A 712 3.27 16.74 23.10
N GLY A 713 2.69 17.75 22.43
CA GLY A 713 3.30 19.07 22.28
C GLY A 713 4.17 19.22 21.03
N TYR A 714 3.80 18.54 19.93
CA TYR A 714 4.42 18.75 18.62
C TYR A 714 3.40 18.84 17.49
N GLY A 715 3.79 19.51 16.41
CA GLY A 715 3.09 19.47 15.12
C GLY A 715 3.97 18.83 14.05
N LEU A 716 3.40 18.05 13.14
CA LEU A 716 4.10 17.36 12.06
C LEU A 716 3.38 17.59 10.73
N LEU A 717 4.04 18.29 9.79
CA LEU A 717 3.62 18.41 8.41
C LEU A 717 4.30 17.33 7.56
N TRP A 718 3.51 16.48 6.91
CA TRP A 718 3.98 15.65 5.81
C TRP A 718 4.11 16.49 4.54
N ASN A 719 5.31 17.00 4.25
CA ASN A 719 5.56 17.93 3.16
C ASN A 719 5.79 17.20 1.83
N ASN A 720 4.84 16.37 1.42
CA ASN A 720 4.93 15.57 0.21
C ASN A 720 3.54 15.45 -0.47
N PRO A 721 3.39 15.93 -1.72
CA PRO A 721 2.11 15.99 -2.43
C PRO A 721 1.67 14.67 -3.09
N SER A 722 2.39 13.57 -2.89
CA SER A 722 2.06 12.27 -3.48
C SER A 722 0.77 11.71 -2.91
N VAL A 723 0.00 11.04 -3.76
CA VAL A 723 -1.15 10.22 -3.36
C VAL A 723 -0.64 9.14 -2.40
N GLY A 724 -1.28 8.99 -1.24
CA GLY A 724 -0.69 8.24 -0.15
C GLY A 724 -1.65 7.85 0.96
N ARG A 725 -1.11 7.55 2.14
CA ARG A 725 -1.87 7.25 3.35
C ARG A 725 -1.18 7.78 4.59
N ALA A 726 -1.95 8.19 5.59
CA ALA A 726 -1.48 8.45 6.94
C ALA A 726 -2.21 7.49 7.89
N ILE A 727 -1.49 6.48 8.38
CA ILE A 727 -1.98 5.49 9.32
C ILE A 727 -1.51 5.93 10.70
N LEU A 728 -2.41 6.48 11.51
CA LEU A 728 -2.12 7.04 12.83
C LEU A 728 -2.26 5.96 13.92
N GLY A 729 -1.77 4.76 13.65
CA GLY A 729 -2.00 3.57 14.48
C GLY A 729 -1.49 3.70 15.91
N ARG A 730 -2.17 3.02 16.85
CA ARG A 730 -1.75 2.91 18.26
C ARG A 730 -0.52 2.02 18.46
N ASN A 731 -0.26 1.13 17.50
CA ASN A 731 0.92 0.27 17.48
C ASN A 731 2.10 0.93 16.76
N ILE A 732 1.84 1.54 15.60
CA ILE A 732 2.81 2.17 14.71
C ILE A 732 2.08 3.30 13.99
N MET A 733 2.72 4.45 13.88
CA MET A 733 2.28 5.50 12.96
C MET A 733 3.07 5.41 11.67
N SER A 734 2.41 5.56 10.52
CA SER A 734 3.12 5.60 9.25
C SER A 734 2.51 6.57 8.25
N PHE A 735 3.38 7.22 7.50
CA PHE A 735 3.03 8.05 6.34
C PHE A 735 3.59 7.39 5.09
N GLU A 736 2.73 7.21 4.10
CA GLU A 736 3.03 6.55 2.84
C GLU A 736 2.85 7.53 1.68
N ALA A 737 3.81 7.56 0.76
CA ALA A 737 3.71 8.23 -0.53
C ALA A 737 3.89 7.18 -1.63
N LYS A 738 2.89 7.05 -2.52
CA LYS A 738 2.92 6.01 -3.55
C LYS A 738 4.01 6.23 -4.60
N SER A 739 4.40 7.49 -4.85
CA SER A 739 5.48 7.85 -5.78
C SER A 739 6.15 9.15 -5.34
N THR A 740 7.39 9.10 -4.87
CA THR A 740 8.18 10.29 -4.53
C THR A 740 9.67 10.02 -4.64
N ARG A 741 10.47 11.08 -4.80
CA ARG A 741 11.95 11.00 -4.84
C ARG A 741 12.60 11.15 -3.47
N ALA A 742 11.87 11.68 -2.49
CA ALA A 742 12.38 11.93 -1.15
C ALA A 742 11.29 11.87 -0.08
N LEU A 743 11.70 11.48 1.12
CA LEU A 743 11.01 11.81 2.36
C LEU A 743 11.22 13.29 2.63
N ASP A 744 10.15 14.00 2.96
CA ASP A 744 10.19 15.39 3.40
C ASP A 744 9.05 15.64 4.38
N TYR A 745 9.40 15.97 5.62
CA TYR A 745 8.44 16.40 6.62
C TYR A 745 9.04 17.51 7.48
N TRP A 746 8.16 18.34 8.03
CA TRP A 746 8.51 19.41 8.94
C TRP A 746 7.87 19.14 10.30
N ILE A 747 8.60 19.41 11.38
CA ILE A 747 8.16 19.17 12.74
C ILE A 747 8.52 20.34 13.65
N VAL A 748 7.59 20.74 14.51
CA VAL A 748 7.74 21.82 15.48
C VAL A 748 7.36 21.33 16.87
N ALA A 749 8.07 21.80 17.90
CA ALA A 749 7.69 21.58 19.29
C ALA A 749 7.11 22.87 19.88
N GLY A 750 6.05 22.75 20.69
CA GLY A 750 5.43 23.89 21.36
C GLY A 750 4.83 23.51 22.71
N ASP A 751 4.77 24.47 23.63
CA ASP A 751 4.18 24.28 24.96
C ASP A 751 2.64 24.38 24.93
N SER A 752 2.07 24.87 23.83
CA SER A 752 0.64 24.94 23.61
C SER A 752 0.28 24.66 22.14
N PRO A 753 -0.96 24.22 21.85
CA PRO A 753 -1.45 24.07 20.47
C PRO A 753 -1.37 25.37 19.65
N ALA A 754 -1.55 26.53 20.31
CA ALA A 754 -1.44 27.82 19.64
C ALA A 754 -0.04 28.07 19.09
N GLU A 755 1.01 27.85 19.89
CA GLU A 755 2.40 27.97 19.42
C GLU A 755 2.67 27.06 18.20
N ILE A 756 2.14 25.83 18.22
CA ILE A 756 2.33 24.85 17.15
C ILE A 756 1.66 25.29 15.84
N VAL A 757 0.40 25.69 15.90
CA VAL A 757 -0.39 26.09 14.72
C VAL A 757 0.11 27.42 14.15
N GLU A 758 0.46 28.38 15.00
CA GLU A 758 0.99 29.68 14.57
C GLU A 758 2.37 29.53 13.90
N ALA A 759 3.24 28.67 14.44
CA ALA A 759 4.53 28.35 13.80
C ALA A 759 4.37 27.63 12.44
N TYR A 760 3.35 26.76 12.31
CA TYR A 760 3.01 26.15 11.04
C TYR A 760 2.53 27.18 10.01
N ALA A 761 1.73 28.15 10.44
CA ALA A 761 1.26 29.24 9.59
C ALA A 761 2.41 30.19 9.18
N ASP A 762 3.36 30.49 10.08
CA ASP A 762 4.57 31.24 9.74
C ASP A 762 5.40 30.55 8.64
N THR A 763 5.43 29.21 8.66
CA THR A 763 6.24 28.43 7.74
C THR A 763 5.54 28.10 6.42
N THR A 764 4.20 28.02 6.40
CA THR A 764 3.45 27.66 5.17
C THR A 764 2.71 28.83 4.53
N GLY A 765 2.58 29.94 5.27
CA GLY A 765 1.89 31.18 4.91
C GLY A 765 0.62 31.39 5.73
N LYS A 766 0.23 32.65 5.92
CA LYS A 766 -0.99 33.04 6.62
C LYS A 766 -2.07 33.45 5.63
N VAL A 767 -3.33 33.38 6.03
CA VAL A 767 -4.42 33.96 5.23
C VAL A 767 -4.18 35.47 5.03
N PRO A 768 -4.59 36.06 3.90
CA PRO A 768 -4.71 37.51 3.79
C PRO A 768 -5.77 38.03 4.78
N MET A 769 -5.92 39.35 4.91
CA MET A 769 -7.02 39.89 5.70
C MET A 769 -8.35 39.61 4.99
N MET A 770 -9.36 39.13 5.72
CA MET A 770 -10.69 38.86 5.17
C MET A 770 -11.33 40.20 4.72
N PRO A 771 -11.89 40.29 3.51
CA PRO A 771 -12.63 41.47 3.09
C PRO A 771 -13.94 41.63 3.88
N GLU A 772 -14.47 42.85 3.94
CA GLU A 772 -15.62 43.16 4.79
C GLU A 772 -16.88 42.36 4.41
N TYR A 773 -17.11 42.14 3.12
CA TYR A 773 -18.21 41.30 2.62
C TYR A 773 -18.07 39.80 2.97
N GLY A 774 -16.88 39.37 3.41
CA GLY A 774 -16.64 38.01 3.90
C GLY A 774 -17.14 37.77 5.33
N LEU A 775 -17.56 38.83 6.04
CA LEU A 775 -17.93 38.74 7.44
C LEU A 775 -19.42 38.45 7.67
N GLY A 776 -20.32 38.95 6.82
CA GLY A 776 -21.77 38.74 6.98
C GLY A 776 -22.30 37.52 6.24
N PHE A 777 -23.56 37.61 5.80
CA PHE A 777 -24.32 36.48 5.23
C PHE A 777 -24.13 36.33 3.72
N TRP A 778 -23.88 35.09 3.28
CA TRP A 778 -23.72 34.71 1.88
C TRP A 778 -24.90 33.85 1.41
N GLN A 779 -25.61 34.31 0.37
CA GLN A 779 -26.76 33.62 -0.20
C GLN A 779 -26.39 32.84 -1.46
N CYS A 780 -26.71 31.55 -1.49
CA CYS A 780 -26.55 30.68 -2.65
C CYS A 780 -27.61 29.56 -2.67
N LYS A 781 -27.81 28.98 -3.85
CA LYS A 781 -28.46 27.68 -4.04
C LYS A 781 -27.89 27.02 -5.29
N LEU A 782 -28.17 25.73 -5.48
CA LEU A 782 -28.05 25.08 -6.77
C LEU A 782 -29.44 25.08 -7.41
N ARG A 783 -29.74 25.95 -8.38
CA ARG A 783 -28.97 27.13 -8.82
C ARG A 783 -29.89 28.26 -9.25
N TYR A 784 -29.42 29.51 -9.21
CA TYR A 784 -30.08 30.60 -9.93
C TYR A 784 -29.80 30.41 -11.42
N GLN A 785 -30.85 30.21 -12.22
CA GLN A 785 -30.74 29.82 -13.62
C GLN A 785 -30.64 31.03 -14.57
N THR A 786 -31.13 32.19 -14.15
CA THR A 786 -31.16 33.41 -14.97
C THR A 786 -30.76 34.65 -14.19
N GLN A 787 -30.39 35.70 -14.93
CA GLN A 787 -30.09 37.02 -14.37
C GLN A 787 -31.25 37.60 -13.54
N GLU A 788 -32.48 37.52 -14.03
CA GLU A 788 -33.63 38.09 -13.33
C GLU A 788 -33.97 37.31 -12.06
N GLU A 789 -33.89 35.97 -12.10
CA GLU A 789 -34.13 35.14 -10.90
C GLU A 789 -33.17 35.51 -9.76
N LEU A 790 -31.88 35.74 -10.07
CA LEU A 790 -30.91 36.17 -9.07
C LEU A 790 -31.21 37.57 -8.53
N LEU A 791 -31.54 38.52 -9.42
CA LEU A 791 -31.86 39.90 -9.02
C LEU A 791 -33.14 39.97 -8.19
N GLU A 792 -34.16 39.16 -8.49
CA GLU A 792 -35.37 39.04 -7.68
C GLU A 792 -35.05 38.64 -6.24
N VAL A 793 -34.17 37.66 -6.05
CA VAL A 793 -33.71 37.26 -4.71
C VAL A 793 -32.97 38.38 -4.00
N ALA A 794 -32.01 39.03 -4.67
CA ALA A 794 -31.26 40.15 -4.11
C ALA A 794 -32.17 41.31 -3.67
N ARG A 795 -33.14 41.68 -4.52
CA ARG A 795 -34.16 42.70 -4.23
C ARG A 795 -35.06 42.30 -3.07
N GLU A 796 -35.46 41.02 -2.99
CA GLU A 796 -36.32 40.53 -1.91
C GLU A 796 -35.60 40.54 -0.55
N TYR A 797 -34.30 40.21 -0.48
CA TYR A 797 -33.51 40.40 0.74
C TYR A 797 -33.52 41.87 1.19
N ARG A 798 -33.33 42.81 0.26
CA ARG A 798 -33.33 44.25 0.55
C ARG A 798 -34.71 44.76 0.95
N LYS A 799 -35.77 44.31 0.28
CA LYS A 799 -37.17 44.64 0.62
C LYS A 799 -37.57 44.13 2.01
N ARG A 800 -37.02 43.00 2.45
CA ARG A 800 -37.24 42.44 3.80
C ARG A 800 -36.30 43.02 4.86
N GLU A 801 -35.41 43.93 4.47
CA GLU A 801 -34.38 44.51 5.34
C GLU A 801 -33.48 43.44 5.99
N LEU A 802 -33.21 42.36 5.26
CA LEU A 802 -32.35 41.28 5.73
C LEU A 802 -30.87 41.56 5.39
N PRO A 803 -29.93 41.29 6.30
CA PRO A 803 -28.51 41.36 6.01
C PRO A 803 -28.12 40.40 4.88
N ILE A 804 -27.38 40.91 3.89
CA ILE A 804 -26.79 40.13 2.81
C ILE A 804 -25.61 40.93 2.28
N ASP A 805 -24.45 40.27 2.24
CA ASP A 805 -23.21 40.86 1.75
C ASP A 805 -22.80 40.28 0.40
N LEU A 806 -23.14 39.02 0.15
CA LEU A 806 -22.68 38.31 -1.03
C LEU A 806 -23.79 37.39 -1.56
N ILE A 807 -23.98 37.40 -2.87
CA ILE A 807 -24.85 36.48 -3.61
C ILE A 807 -24.05 35.75 -4.67
N VAL A 808 -24.47 34.52 -5.01
CA VAL A 808 -23.65 33.60 -5.79
C VAL A 808 -24.38 33.11 -7.03
N ILE A 809 -23.70 33.11 -8.17
CA ILE A 809 -24.09 32.38 -9.38
C ILE A 809 -23.34 31.05 -9.39
N ASP A 810 -24.10 29.97 -9.33
CA ASP A 810 -23.58 28.60 -9.35
C ASP A 810 -23.16 28.15 -10.76
N PHE A 811 -22.71 26.91 -10.90
CA PHE A 811 -22.28 26.27 -12.14
C PHE A 811 -23.32 26.30 -13.28
N PHE A 812 -22.85 26.03 -14.50
CA PHE A 812 -23.69 26.00 -15.70
C PHE A 812 -24.47 27.30 -15.99
N HIS A 813 -23.85 28.45 -15.68
CA HIS A 813 -24.27 29.77 -16.19
C HIS A 813 -23.56 30.15 -17.50
N TRP A 814 -22.73 29.26 -18.03
CA TRP A 814 -21.95 29.40 -19.27
C TRP A 814 -22.58 28.63 -20.44
N PRO A 815 -22.22 28.94 -21.69
CA PRO A 815 -22.67 28.17 -22.85
C PRO A 815 -22.08 26.76 -22.87
N LEU A 816 -20.80 26.61 -22.53
CA LEU A 816 -20.15 25.30 -22.43
C LEU A 816 -19.03 25.31 -21.39
N GLN A 817 -18.74 24.15 -20.81
CA GLN A 817 -17.63 23.98 -19.89
C GLN A 817 -16.30 24.34 -20.58
N GLY A 818 -15.49 25.16 -19.92
CA GLY A 818 -14.22 25.66 -20.43
C GLY A 818 -14.29 26.97 -21.20
N GLU A 819 -15.47 27.58 -21.35
CA GLU A 819 -15.59 28.91 -21.99
C GLU A 819 -15.40 30.07 -21.00
N TRP A 820 -15.70 29.84 -19.72
CA TRP A 820 -15.58 30.82 -18.62
C TRP A 820 -16.15 32.19 -18.99
N LYS A 821 -17.40 32.21 -19.46
CA LYS A 821 -18.18 33.41 -19.77
C LYS A 821 -19.66 33.14 -19.50
N PHE A 822 -20.43 34.20 -19.26
CA PHE A 822 -21.89 34.11 -19.16
C PHE A 822 -22.53 33.67 -20.49
N ASP A 823 -23.55 32.81 -20.42
CA ASP A 823 -24.42 32.52 -21.55
C ASP A 823 -25.36 33.70 -21.81
N PRO A 824 -25.25 34.40 -22.95
CA PRO A 824 -26.06 35.59 -23.25
C PRO A 824 -27.55 35.29 -23.37
N THR A 825 -27.95 34.02 -23.50
CA THR A 825 -29.35 33.59 -23.54
C THR A 825 -30.04 33.76 -22.19
N TYR A 826 -29.34 33.44 -21.10
CA TYR A 826 -29.88 33.43 -19.73
C TYR A 826 -29.35 34.59 -18.87
N TRP A 827 -28.25 35.19 -19.29
CA TRP A 827 -27.56 36.31 -18.66
C TRP A 827 -27.35 37.43 -19.70
N PRO A 828 -28.44 38.06 -20.18
CA PRO A 828 -28.39 38.94 -21.35
C PRO A 828 -27.64 40.26 -21.12
N ASP A 829 -27.57 40.74 -19.87
CA ASP A 829 -26.84 41.97 -19.53
C ASP A 829 -26.14 41.85 -18.16
N PRO A 830 -25.02 41.12 -18.09
CA PRO A 830 -24.29 40.94 -16.84
C PRO A 830 -23.74 42.26 -16.28
N ASP A 831 -23.45 43.25 -17.14
CA ASP A 831 -22.93 44.55 -16.71
C ASP A 831 -24.00 45.33 -15.93
N ALA A 832 -25.25 45.32 -16.39
CA ALA A 832 -26.38 45.89 -15.66
C ALA A 832 -26.66 45.14 -14.34
N MET A 833 -26.61 43.80 -14.36
CA MET A 833 -26.79 42.99 -13.14
C MET A 833 -25.74 43.32 -12.08
N ILE A 834 -24.47 43.35 -12.45
CA ILE A 834 -23.36 43.66 -11.53
C ILE A 834 -23.51 45.07 -10.98
N LYS A 835 -23.85 46.05 -11.83
CA LYS A 835 -24.09 47.42 -11.40
C LYS A 835 -25.23 47.52 -10.39
N GLU A 836 -26.35 46.83 -10.63
CA GLU A 836 -27.47 46.82 -9.71
C GLU A 836 -27.09 46.19 -8.37
N LEU A 837 -26.39 45.05 -8.37
CA LEU A 837 -25.92 44.41 -7.14
C LEU A 837 -24.98 45.32 -6.34
N GLN A 838 -24.09 46.06 -7.02
CA GLN A 838 -23.24 47.08 -6.39
C GLN A 838 -24.06 48.23 -5.77
N GLU A 839 -25.11 48.71 -6.45
CA GLU A 839 -26.04 49.72 -5.90
C GLU A 839 -26.79 49.18 -4.67
N LEU A 840 -27.13 47.89 -4.68
CA LEU A 840 -27.69 47.18 -3.53
C LEU A 840 -26.62 46.85 -2.47
N LYS A 841 -25.33 47.14 -2.69
CA LYS A 841 -24.21 46.78 -1.80
C LYS A 841 -24.14 45.27 -1.53
N ILE A 842 -24.29 44.47 -2.58
CA ILE A 842 -24.16 43.02 -2.55
C ILE A 842 -23.04 42.66 -3.52
N GLU A 843 -22.03 41.97 -3.02
CA GLU A 843 -20.97 41.42 -3.87
C GLU A 843 -21.48 40.20 -4.63
N LEU A 844 -21.02 40.06 -5.87
CA LEU A 844 -21.33 38.90 -6.70
C LEU A 844 -20.14 37.94 -6.70
N MET A 845 -20.41 36.66 -6.41
CA MET A 845 -19.48 35.56 -6.67
C MET A 845 -19.98 34.71 -7.83
N VAL A 846 -19.05 34.25 -8.67
CA VAL A 846 -19.37 33.39 -9.82
C VAL A 846 -18.60 32.08 -9.75
N SER A 847 -19.28 30.97 -10.04
CA SER A 847 -18.68 29.63 -10.17
C SER A 847 -17.65 29.59 -11.31
N ILE A 848 -16.55 28.89 -11.09
CA ILE A 848 -15.54 28.56 -12.07
C ILE A 848 -15.29 27.07 -11.95
N TRP A 849 -15.60 26.34 -13.01
CA TRP A 849 -15.20 24.94 -13.14
C TRP A 849 -13.87 24.82 -13.90
N PRO A 850 -12.96 23.95 -13.45
CA PRO A 850 -11.70 23.66 -14.12
C PRO A 850 -11.87 22.83 -15.40
N THR A 851 -13.07 22.35 -15.71
CA THR A 851 -13.36 21.48 -16.84
C THR A 851 -13.39 22.24 -18.17
N VAL A 852 -12.95 21.58 -19.23
CA VAL A 852 -13.00 22.05 -20.62
C VAL A 852 -13.60 20.95 -21.49
N ASP A 853 -14.76 21.21 -22.10
CA ASP A 853 -15.41 20.28 -23.02
C ASP A 853 -14.70 20.28 -24.38
N HIS A 854 -14.65 19.13 -25.05
CA HIS A 854 -14.02 19.00 -26.38
C HIS A 854 -14.66 19.85 -27.48
N LYS A 855 -15.90 20.33 -27.29
CA LYS A 855 -16.60 21.25 -28.21
C LYS A 855 -16.38 22.72 -27.84
N SER A 856 -15.66 23.01 -26.76
CA SER A 856 -15.40 24.38 -26.31
C SER A 856 -14.54 25.12 -27.33
N GLU A 857 -14.82 26.42 -27.53
CA GLU A 857 -13.98 27.29 -28.36
C GLU A 857 -12.52 27.36 -27.88
N ASN A 858 -12.26 27.01 -26.60
CA ASN A 858 -10.95 27.04 -25.99
C ASN A 858 -10.21 25.70 -26.08
N TRP A 859 -10.86 24.60 -26.49
CA TRP A 859 -10.29 23.25 -26.44
C TRP A 859 -9.04 23.12 -27.32
N ASP A 860 -9.16 23.42 -28.61
CA ASP A 860 -8.06 23.22 -29.57
C ASP A 860 -6.82 24.03 -29.19
N GLU A 861 -6.99 25.29 -28.78
CA GLU A 861 -5.89 26.16 -28.32
C GLU A 861 -5.21 25.60 -27.07
N MET A 862 -5.99 25.12 -26.10
CA MET A 862 -5.45 24.55 -24.87
C MET A 862 -4.77 23.20 -25.10
N VAL A 863 -5.25 22.39 -26.05
CA VAL A 863 -4.60 21.16 -26.49
C VAL A 863 -3.26 21.47 -27.17
N GLU A 864 -3.23 22.44 -28.08
CA GLU A 864 -2.01 22.85 -28.80
C GLU A 864 -0.93 23.36 -27.83
N LYS A 865 -1.33 24.11 -26.79
CA LYS A 865 -0.42 24.67 -25.78
C LYS A 865 -0.08 23.73 -24.64
N GLY A 866 -0.73 22.56 -24.56
CA GLY A 866 -0.53 21.60 -23.47
C GLY A 866 -1.04 22.12 -22.11
N TYR A 867 -2.18 22.81 -22.11
CA TYR A 867 -2.80 23.43 -20.92
C TYR A 867 -3.87 22.56 -20.25
N LEU A 868 -4.15 21.38 -20.80
CA LEU A 868 -5.08 20.40 -20.21
C LEU A 868 -4.30 19.27 -19.56
N ILE A 869 -4.88 18.68 -18.50
CA ILE A 869 -4.35 17.45 -17.92
C ILE A 869 -4.34 16.34 -18.98
N GLN A 870 -3.41 15.40 -18.85
CA GLN A 870 -3.28 14.28 -19.77
C GLN A 870 -3.75 12.98 -19.12
N SER A 871 -4.29 12.08 -19.94
CA SER A 871 -4.52 10.69 -19.57
C SER A 871 -3.38 9.85 -20.16
N ASP A 872 -2.57 9.22 -19.32
CA ASP A 872 -1.48 8.31 -19.72
C ASP A 872 -2.04 7.07 -20.45
N ARG A 873 -3.31 6.74 -20.22
CA ARG A 873 -4.03 5.62 -20.81
C ARG A 873 -5.48 6.01 -21.09
N GLY A 874 -6.10 5.39 -22.10
CA GLY A 874 -7.50 5.63 -22.45
C GLY A 874 -7.71 6.90 -23.28
N ILE A 875 -8.95 7.36 -23.33
CA ILE A 875 -9.35 8.59 -24.03
C ILE A 875 -9.10 9.78 -23.10
N ARG A 876 -8.77 10.95 -23.65
CA ARG A 876 -8.60 12.20 -22.89
C ARG A 876 -9.96 12.76 -22.46
N ILE A 877 -10.60 12.07 -21.52
CA ILE A 877 -11.81 12.45 -20.83
C ILE A 877 -11.57 12.15 -19.35
N ALA A 878 -11.64 13.19 -18.52
CA ALA A 878 -11.41 13.10 -17.08
C ALA A 878 -12.73 13.15 -16.28
N MET A 879 -13.73 13.85 -16.81
CA MET A 879 -15.07 13.94 -16.24
C MET A 879 -16.11 13.83 -17.36
N ASN A 880 -17.22 13.15 -17.10
CA ASN A 880 -18.31 12.91 -18.05
C ASN A 880 -19.66 13.46 -17.57
N PHE A 881 -19.63 14.62 -16.90
CA PHE A 881 -20.82 15.27 -16.36
C PHE A 881 -21.21 16.47 -17.23
N GLN A 882 -22.39 16.41 -17.85
CA GLN A 882 -22.90 17.44 -18.79
C GLN A 882 -21.92 17.79 -19.92
N GLY A 883 -21.14 16.80 -20.37
CA GLY A 883 -20.09 16.96 -21.38
C GLY A 883 -18.96 15.95 -21.23
N ASP A 884 -18.20 15.73 -22.29
CA ASP A 884 -16.96 14.95 -22.25
C ASP A 884 -15.81 15.93 -22.04
N THR A 885 -15.36 16.07 -20.80
CA THR A 885 -14.47 17.16 -20.40
C THR A 885 -13.12 16.68 -19.87
N THR A 886 -12.14 17.57 -19.95
CA THR A 886 -10.83 17.43 -19.32
C THR A 886 -10.51 18.67 -18.52
N HIS A 887 -9.90 18.51 -17.36
CA HIS A 887 -9.49 19.63 -16.51
C HIS A 887 -8.34 20.41 -17.14
N PHE A 888 -8.31 21.73 -16.94
CA PHE A 888 -7.09 22.48 -17.18
C PHE A 888 -6.00 22.06 -16.18
N ASP A 889 -4.75 22.11 -16.60
CA ASP A 889 -3.63 21.72 -15.74
C ASP A 889 -3.21 22.89 -14.85
N ALA A 890 -3.76 22.96 -13.63
CA ALA A 890 -3.41 24.01 -12.68
C ALA A 890 -1.91 24.05 -12.36
N THR A 891 -1.18 22.94 -12.48
CA THR A 891 0.25 22.89 -12.21
C THR A 891 1.10 23.50 -13.34
N ASN A 892 0.50 23.77 -14.51
CA ASN A 892 1.13 24.48 -15.61
C ASN A 892 0.95 26.00 -15.44
N PRO A 893 2.03 26.79 -15.25
CA PRO A 893 1.92 28.25 -15.11
C PRO A 893 1.23 28.94 -16.30
N GLY A 894 1.44 28.44 -17.52
CA GLY A 894 0.81 28.97 -18.72
C GLY A 894 -0.70 28.70 -18.76
N ALA A 895 -1.15 27.53 -18.27
CA ALA A 895 -2.57 27.22 -18.18
C ALA A 895 -3.27 28.09 -17.13
N ARG A 896 -2.64 28.33 -15.97
CA ARG A 896 -3.17 29.25 -14.96
C ARG A 896 -3.36 30.66 -15.50
N ASP A 897 -2.34 31.21 -16.16
CA ASP A 897 -2.41 32.52 -16.80
C ASP A 897 -3.51 32.57 -17.88
N TYR A 898 -3.67 31.51 -18.66
CA TYR A 898 -4.71 31.40 -19.68
C TYR A 898 -6.12 31.44 -19.08
N VAL A 899 -6.39 30.59 -18.09
CA VAL A 899 -7.70 30.52 -17.41
C VAL A 899 -8.01 31.83 -16.70
N TRP A 900 -7.03 32.41 -15.98
CA TRP A 900 -7.18 33.72 -15.35
C TRP A 900 -7.52 34.78 -16.39
N LYS A 901 -6.83 34.87 -17.54
CA LYS A 901 -7.13 35.88 -18.57
C LYS A 901 -8.55 35.76 -19.12
N LYS A 902 -9.07 34.54 -19.28
CA LYS A 902 -10.46 34.31 -19.70
C LYS A 902 -11.44 34.77 -18.63
N ALA A 903 -11.25 34.32 -17.39
CA ALA A 903 -12.07 34.74 -16.26
C ALA A 903 -12.00 36.27 -16.02
N LYS A 904 -10.82 36.86 -16.19
CA LYS A 904 -10.59 38.29 -16.07
C LYS A 904 -11.44 39.07 -17.09
N LYS A 905 -11.26 38.75 -18.37
CA LYS A 905 -11.97 39.40 -19.47
C LYS A 905 -13.49 39.29 -19.32
N ASN A 906 -13.97 38.12 -18.91
CA ASN A 906 -15.39 37.80 -18.96
C ASN A 906 -16.13 38.07 -17.64
N TYR A 907 -15.43 38.22 -16.52
CA TYR A 907 -16.03 38.43 -15.19
C TYR A 907 -15.36 39.57 -14.42
N TYR A 908 -14.03 39.51 -14.23
CA TYR A 908 -13.32 40.49 -13.39
C TYR A 908 -13.42 41.91 -13.94
N ASP A 909 -13.19 42.09 -15.24
CA ASP A 909 -13.25 43.40 -15.90
C ASP A 909 -14.66 44.01 -15.88
N LYS A 910 -15.70 43.17 -15.66
CA LYS A 910 -17.09 43.60 -15.48
C LYS A 910 -17.43 44.04 -14.06
N GLY A 911 -16.56 43.78 -13.08
CA GLY A 911 -16.74 44.19 -11.69
C GLY A 911 -16.89 43.05 -10.68
N ILE A 912 -16.84 41.78 -11.10
CA ILE A 912 -16.84 40.63 -10.17
C ILE A 912 -15.48 40.54 -9.46
N ARG A 913 -15.50 40.33 -8.14
CA ARG A 913 -14.30 40.35 -7.28
C ARG A 913 -14.10 39.09 -6.45
N VAL A 914 -15.01 38.13 -6.55
CA VAL A 914 -14.98 36.88 -5.80
C VAL A 914 -15.29 35.73 -6.76
N PHE A 915 -14.49 34.66 -6.70
CA PHE A 915 -14.70 33.48 -7.52
C PHE A 915 -14.94 32.24 -6.65
N TRP A 916 -15.85 31.40 -7.12
CA TRP A 916 -16.08 30.08 -6.56
C TRP A 916 -15.35 29.06 -7.42
N LEU A 917 -14.16 28.68 -6.96
CA LEU A 917 -13.27 27.69 -7.58
C LEU A 917 -13.73 26.28 -7.19
N ASP A 918 -14.76 25.83 -7.89
CA ASP A 918 -15.39 24.53 -7.66
C ASP A 918 -14.64 23.39 -8.36
N GLU A 919 -14.94 22.14 -8.01
CA GLU A 919 -14.24 20.96 -8.54
C GLU A 919 -12.71 21.02 -8.37
N ALA A 920 -12.25 21.51 -7.22
CA ALA A 920 -10.86 21.89 -7.00
C ALA A 920 -9.90 20.73 -6.68
N GLU A 921 -10.40 19.49 -6.56
CA GLU A 921 -9.60 18.31 -6.22
C GLU A 921 -8.52 17.96 -7.27
N PRO A 922 -8.81 17.86 -8.59
CA PRO A 922 -10.11 18.00 -9.29
C PRO A 922 -10.95 16.72 -9.30
N GLU A 923 -12.27 16.87 -9.43
CA GLU A 923 -13.20 15.75 -9.41
C GLU A 923 -13.14 14.95 -10.71
N TYR A 924 -12.71 13.70 -10.58
CA TYR A 924 -12.71 12.75 -11.69
C TYR A 924 -13.97 11.89 -11.67
N THR A 925 -14.50 11.53 -12.83
CA THR A 925 -15.54 10.49 -12.91
C THR A 925 -15.06 9.18 -12.27
N VAL A 926 -13.78 8.87 -12.48
CA VAL A 926 -13.10 7.74 -11.84
C VAL A 926 -11.77 8.23 -11.27
N TYR A 927 -11.61 8.09 -9.95
CA TYR A 927 -10.41 8.49 -9.20
C TYR A 927 -9.23 7.49 -9.37
N ASP A 928 -8.94 7.10 -10.61
CA ASP A 928 -7.78 6.31 -10.99
C ASP A 928 -6.55 7.22 -11.13
N PHE A 929 -6.01 7.65 -9.99
CA PHE A 929 -4.93 8.63 -9.91
C PHE A 929 -3.69 8.32 -10.78
N ASP A 930 -3.41 7.04 -11.08
CA ASP A 930 -2.28 6.63 -11.93
C ASP A 930 -2.53 6.79 -13.43
N THR A 931 -3.75 7.15 -13.82
CA THR A 931 -4.12 7.45 -15.21
C THR A 931 -3.82 8.90 -15.57
N TYR A 932 -3.83 9.83 -14.61
CA TYR A 932 -3.71 11.25 -14.89
C TYR A 932 -2.28 11.78 -14.73
N ARG A 933 -1.92 12.72 -15.60
CA ARG A 933 -0.62 13.39 -15.61
C ARG A 933 -0.79 14.90 -15.74
N TYR A 934 -0.07 15.61 -14.89
CA TYR A 934 0.03 17.07 -14.89
C TYR A 934 1.42 17.50 -15.37
N HIS A 935 1.62 18.80 -15.51
CA HIS A 935 2.83 19.44 -15.99
C HIS A 935 4.02 19.15 -15.06
N LEU A 936 3.80 19.21 -13.75
CA LEU A 936 4.86 18.93 -12.76
C LEU A 936 5.18 17.43 -12.61
N GLY A 937 4.28 16.53 -13.02
CA GLY A 937 4.47 15.09 -12.82
C GLY A 937 3.20 14.27 -12.95
N SER A 938 3.29 12.96 -12.66
CA SER A 938 2.10 12.11 -12.58
C SER A 938 1.24 12.51 -11.38
N ASN A 939 -0.07 12.35 -11.48
CA ASN A 939 -0.98 12.65 -10.38
C ASN A 939 -0.63 11.81 -9.12
N VAL A 940 -0.22 10.55 -9.26
CA VAL A 940 0.25 9.76 -8.09
C VAL A 940 1.42 10.42 -7.36
N SER A 941 2.29 11.17 -8.05
CA SER A 941 3.45 11.82 -7.45
C SER A 941 3.18 13.19 -6.85
N ILE A 942 2.30 13.99 -7.46
CA ILE A 942 2.10 15.40 -7.12
C ILE A 942 0.63 15.83 -7.05
N GLY A 943 -0.31 14.89 -7.14
CA GLY A 943 -1.73 15.14 -7.36
C GLY A 943 -2.35 16.06 -6.33
N ASN A 944 -1.90 15.95 -5.07
CA ASN A 944 -2.46 16.74 -3.97
C ASN A 944 -2.13 18.23 -4.06
N ILE A 945 -1.21 18.67 -4.92
CA ILE A 945 -0.89 20.10 -5.08
C ILE A 945 -1.88 20.84 -5.96
N TYR A 946 -2.69 20.13 -6.75
CA TYR A 946 -3.62 20.74 -7.72
C TYR A 946 -4.49 21.87 -7.14
N PRO A 947 -5.21 21.70 -6.01
CA PRO A 947 -6.03 22.77 -5.44
C PRO A 947 -5.22 24.01 -5.03
N VAL A 948 -3.97 23.85 -4.61
CA VAL A 948 -3.09 24.98 -4.27
C VAL A 948 -2.81 25.82 -5.50
N GLU A 949 -2.43 25.15 -6.59
CA GLU A 949 -2.12 25.82 -7.84
C GLU A 949 -3.38 26.42 -8.50
N TYR A 950 -4.55 25.81 -8.27
CA TYR A 950 -5.82 26.39 -8.71
C TYR A 950 -6.18 27.67 -7.93
N ALA A 951 -6.09 27.65 -6.60
CA ALA A 951 -6.26 28.85 -5.78
C ALA A 951 -5.28 29.95 -6.18
N LYS A 952 -4.02 29.58 -6.39
CA LYS A 952 -2.94 30.47 -6.82
C LYS A 952 -3.22 31.14 -8.15
N ALA A 953 -3.82 30.44 -9.13
CA ALA A 953 -4.15 30.99 -10.45
C ALA A 953 -5.00 32.27 -10.34
N PHE A 954 -6.04 32.22 -9.51
CA PHE A 954 -6.95 33.35 -9.31
C PHE A 954 -6.38 34.37 -8.35
N TYR A 955 -5.74 33.93 -7.26
CA TYR A 955 -5.16 34.84 -6.28
C TYR A 955 -4.08 35.75 -6.90
N GLU A 956 -3.08 35.19 -7.57
CA GLU A 956 -2.00 35.96 -8.20
C GLU A 956 -2.54 36.82 -9.35
N GLY A 957 -3.53 36.32 -10.08
CA GLY A 957 -4.20 37.07 -11.14
C GLY A 957 -4.90 38.32 -10.63
N MET A 958 -5.70 38.18 -9.57
CA MET A 958 -6.44 39.29 -8.94
C MET A 958 -5.47 40.27 -8.25
N GLU A 959 -4.42 39.77 -7.62
CA GLU A 959 -3.39 40.59 -6.99
C GLU A 959 -2.63 41.42 -8.03
N ALA A 960 -2.33 40.85 -9.20
CA ALA A 960 -1.68 41.58 -10.30
C ALA A 960 -2.54 42.73 -10.85
N GLU A 961 -3.86 42.63 -10.76
CA GLU A 961 -4.81 43.71 -11.09
C GLU A 961 -5.02 44.71 -9.93
N GLY A 962 -4.29 44.55 -8.83
CA GLY A 962 -4.29 45.45 -7.68
C GLY A 962 -5.39 45.17 -6.65
N GLN A 963 -6.13 44.06 -6.74
CA GLN A 963 -7.08 43.68 -5.70
C GLN A 963 -6.33 43.29 -4.42
N LYS A 964 -6.84 43.78 -3.29
CA LYS A 964 -6.36 43.44 -1.94
C LYS A 964 -7.42 42.61 -1.23
N ASN A 965 -7.01 41.91 -0.17
CA ASN A 965 -7.93 41.13 0.68
C ASN A 965 -8.75 40.14 -0.15
N ILE A 966 -8.06 39.37 -0.99
CA ILE A 966 -8.69 38.43 -1.92
C ILE A 966 -9.20 37.23 -1.13
N VAL A 967 -10.45 36.86 -1.39
CA VAL A 967 -11.06 35.61 -0.94
C VAL A 967 -11.70 34.92 -2.14
N ASN A 968 -11.46 33.62 -2.27
CA ASN A 968 -12.14 32.76 -3.23
C ASN A 968 -12.68 31.54 -2.50
N LEU A 969 -13.90 31.13 -2.82
CA LEU A 969 -14.50 29.90 -2.29
C LEU A 969 -13.92 28.71 -3.05
N ILE A 970 -13.27 27.75 -2.39
CA ILE A 970 -12.60 26.62 -3.04
C ILE A 970 -12.95 25.28 -2.38
N ARG A 971 -13.15 24.21 -3.16
CA ARG A 971 -13.71 22.95 -2.60
C ARG A 971 -12.69 22.11 -1.85
N CYS A 972 -11.44 22.27 -2.27
CA CYS A 972 -10.34 21.44 -1.83
C CYS A 972 -9.11 22.30 -1.56
N ALA A 973 -8.21 21.78 -0.73
CA ALA A 973 -6.99 22.45 -0.35
C ALA A 973 -5.90 21.43 -0.01
N TRP A 974 -4.65 21.89 -0.03
CA TRP A 974 -3.50 21.22 0.54
C TRP A 974 -2.69 22.21 1.40
N ALA A 975 -1.62 21.75 2.03
CA ALA A 975 -0.76 22.57 2.88
C ALA A 975 -0.30 23.85 2.14
N GLY A 976 -0.50 25.00 2.76
CA GLY A 976 -0.14 26.31 2.20
C GLY A 976 -1.21 26.96 1.31
N SER A 977 -2.40 26.37 1.13
CA SER A 977 -3.49 27.00 0.35
C SER A 977 -3.98 28.31 0.96
N GLN A 978 -3.91 28.46 2.29
CA GLN A 978 -4.42 29.62 3.01
C GLN A 978 -3.87 30.96 2.51
N LYS A 979 -2.60 31.01 2.10
CA LYS A 979 -1.96 32.25 1.64
C LYS A 979 -2.52 32.77 0.31
N TYR A 980 -3.24 31.92 -0.41
CA TYR A 980 -3.89 32.26 -1.67
C TYR A 980 -5.39 32.58 -1.48
N GLY A 981 -5.78 33.06 -0.29
CA GLY A 981 -7.15 33.50 -0.02
C GLY A 981 -8.20 32.39 -0.11
N ALA A 982 -7.80 31.14 0.14
CA ALA A 982 -8.64 29.97 0.04
C ALA A 982 -9.64 29.89 1.21
N LEU A 983 -10.91 30.23 0.96
CA LEU A 983 -12.03 29.87 1.82
C LEU A 983 -12.51 28.48 1.43
N VAL A 984 -12.21 27.47 2.25
CA VAL A 984 -12.59 26.09 1.93
C VAL A 984 -14.03 25.80 2.36
N TRP A 985 -14.80 25.09 1.55
CA TRP A 985 -16.06 24.48 2.03
C TRP A 985 -16.06 22.97 1.86
N SER A 986 -16.97 22.31 2.57
CA SER A 986 -16.89 20.87 2.76
C SER A 986 -17.46 19.98 1.65
N GLY A 987 -17.77 20.55 0.49
CA GLY A 987 -18.25 19.82 -0.69
C GLY A 987 -19.63 19.21 -0.53
N ASP A 988 -19.92 18.24 -1.39
CA ASP A 988 -21.29 17.82 -1.70
C ASP A 988 -21.81 16.75 -0.75
N ILE A 989 -22.08 17.17 0.48
CA ILE A 989 -22.52 16.30 1.57
C ILE A 989 -24.04 16.11 1.59
N ALA A 990 -24.52 14.99 2.13
CA ALA A 990 -25.95 14.77 2.32
C ALA A 990 -26.55 15.74 3.37
N SER A 991 -27.79 16.16 3.16
CA SER A 991 -28.63 16.83 4.15
C SER A 991 -29.05 15.87 5.26
N SER A 992 -28.14 15.58 6.20
CA SER A 992 -28.38 14.65 7.31
C SER A 992 -27.73 15.09 8.63
N TRP A 993 -28.27 14.60 9.76
CA TRP A 993 -27.67 14.77 11.08
C TRP A 993 -26.27 14.15 11.21
N GLY A 994 -26.01 13.06 10.49
CA GLY A 994 -24.68 12.45 10.42
C GLY A 994 -23.67 13.39 9.75
N SER A 995 -24.05 13.98 8.62
CA SER A 995 -23.24 14.97 7.91
C SER A 995 -22.94 16.18 8.79
N LEU A 996 -23.96 16.75 9.45
CA LEU A 996 -23.80 17.89 10.37
C LEU A 996 -22.76 17.58 11.46
N ARG A 997 -22.84 16.39 12.08
CA ARG A 997 -21.85 15.96 13.10
C ARG A 997 -20.43 15.84 12.53
N ASN A 998 -20.29 15.26 11.34
CA ASN A 998 -19.00 15.15 10.68
C ASN A 998 -18.41 16.53 10.37
N GLN A 999 -19.24 17.49 9.96
CA GLN A 999 -18.79 18.83 9.59
C GLN A 999 -18.21 19.61 10.76
N VAL A 1000 -18.76 19.44 11.98
CA VAL A 1000 -18.17 20.07 13.17
C VAL A 1000 -16.74 19.57 13.38
N ALA A 1001 -16.50 18.26 13.32
CA ALA A 1001 -15.16 17.69 13.45
C ALA A 1001 -14.24 18.15 12.30
N ALA A 1002 -14.74 18.12 11.07
CA ALA A 1002 -13.98 18.48 9.88
C ALA A 1002 -13.54 19.96 9.88
N GLY A 1003 -14.43 20.89 10.26
CA GLY A 1003 -14.08 22.31 10.38
C GLY A 1003 -13.04 22.59 11.46
N LEU A 1004 -13.10 21.88 12.59
CA LEU A 1004 -12.09 21.99 13.64
C LEU A 1004 -10.73 21.46 13.19
N HIS A 1005 -10.73 20.36 12.44
CA HIS A 1005 -9.52 19.82 11.84
C HIS A 1005 -8.91 20.76 10.79
N MET A 1006 -9.73 21.38 9.95
CA MET A 1006 -9.28 22.37 8.96
C MET A 1006 -8.65 23.58 9.63
N GLY A 1007 -9.27 24.09 10.71
CA GLY A 1007 -8.69 25.14 11.54
C GLY A 1007 -7.31 24.77 12.07
N LEU A 1008 -7.17 23.60 12.71
CA LEU A 1008 -5.88 23.10 13.21
C LEU A 1008 -4.85 22.83 12.10
N SER A 1009 -5.31 22.56 10.88
CA SER A 1009 -4.46 22.32 9.70
C SER A 1009 -4.03 23.63 9.01
N GLY A 1010 -4.23 24.78 9.68
CA GLY A 1010 -3.84 26.12 9.21
C GLY A 1010 -4.74 26.70 8.12
N LEU A 1011 -5.97 26.19 7.97
CA LEU A 1011 -7.01 26.75 7.10
C LEU A 1011 -8.12 27.39 7.95
N PRO A 1012 -7.88 28.61 8.48
CA PRO A 1012 -8.85 29.28 9.36
C PRO A 1012 -10.10 29.75 8.62
N TRP A 1013 -10.05 29.85 7.29
CA TRP A 1013 -11.18 30.20 6.43
C TRP A 1013 -11.85 28.93 5.93
N TRP A 1014 -12.92 28.56 6.63
CA TRP A 1014 -13.67 27.34 6.34
C TRP A 1014 -15.18 27.56 6.52
N THR A 1015 -16.00 26.84 5.75
CA THR A 1015 -17.47 26.88 5.87
C THR A 1015 -18.13 25.59 5.35
N THR A 1016 -19.46 25.55 5.36
CA THR A 1016 -20.28 24.43 4.85
C THR A 1016 -21.45 24.96 4.02
N ASP A 1017 -22.16 24.04 3.39
CA ASP A 1017 -23.51 24.29 2.91
C ASP A 1017 -24.48 24.19 4.09
N ILE A 1018 -25.07 25.31 4.52
CA ILE A 1018 -26.07 25.27 5.60
C ILE A 1018 -27.28 24.43 5.16
N GLY A 1019 -27.51 23.34 5.89
CA GLY A 1019 -28.52 22.32 5.59
C GLY A 1019 -27.99 21.11 4.81
N GLY A 1020 -26.69 21.07 4.48
CA GLY A 1020 -26.09 20.09 3.58
C GLY A 1020 -26.40 20.38 2.11
N PHE A 1021 -25.82 19.60 1.20
CA PHE A 1021 -25.97 19.80 -0.24
C PHE A 1021 -27.16 19.00 -0.81
N HIS A 1022 -27.18 17.68 -0.67
CA HIS A 1022 -28.18 16.80 -1.32
C HIS A 1022 -29.32 16.32 -0.41
N GLY A 1023 -30.54 16.25 -0.97
CA GLY A 1023 -31.66 15.47 -0.42
C GLY A 1023 -32.55 16.19 0.60
N GLY A 1024 -32.32 17.48 0.84
CA GLY A 1024 -33.15 18.28 1.74
C GLY A 1024 -34.37 18.90 1.04
N ASP A 1025 -35.58 18.63 1.53
CA ASP A 1025 -36.84 19.22 1.04
C ASP A 1025 -37.34 20.33 1.99
N PRO A 1026 -37.33 21.62 1.58
CA PRO A 1026 -37.77 22.75 2.42
C PRO A 1026 -39.22 22.66 2.92
N ARG A 1027 -40.03 21.74 2.42
CA ARG A 1027 -41.41 21.48 2.84
C ARG A 1027 -41.50 20.43 3.94
N ASP A 1028 -40.49 19.59 4.11
CA ASP A 1028 -40.44 18.57 5.15
C ASP A 1028 -40.04 19.17 6.50
N GLU A 1029 -40.88 18.96 7.52
CA GLU A 1029 -40.65 19.42 8.89
C GLU A 1029 -39.37 18.84 9.50
N LYS A 1030 -39.02 17.59 9.17
CA LYS A 1030 -37.80 16.96 9.68
C LYS A 1030 -36.56 17.61 9.10
N PHE A 1031 -36.59 17.96 7.81
CA PHE A 1031 -35.51 18.69 7.18
C PHE A 1031 -35.42 20.12 7.71
N ARG A 1032 -36.56 20.80 7.94
CA ARG A 1032 -36.58 22.13 8.55
C ARG A 1032 -35.90 22.16 9.92
N GLU A 1033 -36.10 21.15 10.75
CA GLU A 1033 -35.37 21.06 12.03
C GLU A 1033 -33.85 20.96 11.82
N LEU A 1034 -33.40 20.05 10.94
CA LEU A 1034 -31.98 19.93 10.61
C LEU A 1034 -31.41 21.25 10.06
N PHE A 1035 -32.13 21.87 9.13
CA PHE A 1035 -31.78 23.14 8.51
C PHE A 1035 -31.62 24.23 9.57
N VAL A 1036 -32.58 24.38 10.49
CA VAL A 1036 -32.50 25.33 11.60
C VAL A 1036 -31.24 25.09 12.42
N ARG A 1037 -30.97 23.86 12.87
CA ARG A 1037 -29.77 23.59 13.68
C ARG A 1037 -28.47 23.88 12.94
N TRP A 1038 -28.44 23.60 11.64
CA TRP A 1038 -27.29 23.93 10.80
C TRP A 1038 -27.14 25.45 10.60
N PHE A 1039 -28.24 26.17 10.41
CA PHE A 1039 -28.24 27.63 10.25
C PHE A 1039 -27.75 28.32 11.53
N GLN A 1040 -28.18 27.83 12.70
CA GLN A 1040 -27.72 28.29 14.01
C GLN A 1040 -26.21 28.12 14.16
N TRP A 1041 -25.69 26.94 13.81
CA TRP A 1041 -24.26 26.66 13.84
C TRP A 1041 -23.47 27.48 12.81
N GLY A 1042 -24.02 27.67 11.60
CA GLY A 1042 -23.41 28.45 10.52
C GLY A 1042 -23.10 29.89 10.92
N ALA A 1043 -23.92 30.52 11.76
CA ALA A 1043 -23.66 31.88 12.26
C ALA A 1043 -22.36 31.98 13.08
N PHE A 1044 -21.93 30.86 13.67
CA PHE A 1044 -20.71 30.70 14.46
C PHE A 1044 -19.62 29.91 13.71
N CYS A 1045 -19.73 29.76 12.39
CA CYS A 1045 -18.65 29.31 11.53
C CYS A 1045 -17.80 30.51 11.06
N PRO A 1046 -16.58 30.28 10.56
CA PRO A 1046 -15.74 31.36 10.04
C PRO A 1046 -16.47 32.22 9.00
N VAL A 1047 -17.17 31.60 8.04
CA VAL A 1047 -18.05 32.27 7.07
C VAL A 1047 -19.47 31.71 7.17
N PHE A 1048 -20.47 32.60 7.12
CA PHE A 1048 -21.88 32.27 7.25
C PHE A 1048 -22.55 32.16 5.87
N ARG A 1049 -22.56 30.94 5.30
CA ARG A 1049 -22.97 30.69 3.91
C ARG A 1049 -24.10 29.68 3.78
N LEU A 1050 -25.20 30.09 3.13
CA LEU A 1050 -26.30 29.22 2.77
C LEU A 1050 -26.15 28.72 1.33
N HIS A 1051 -26.19 27.39 1.15
CA HIS A 1051 -26.14 26.73 -0.15
C HIS A 1051 -26.79 25.34 -0.09
N GLY A 1052 -27.09 24.74 -1.25
CA GLY A 1052 -27.50 23.36 -1.41
C GLY A 1052 -28.39 23.11 -2.63
N CYS A 1053 -28.47 21.84 -3.03
CA CYS A 1053 -29.39 21.31 -4.03
C CYS A 1053 -30.65 20.76 -3.34
N ARG A 1054 -31.71 21.57 -3.29
CA ARG A 1054 -32.93 21.26 -2.55
C ARG A 1054 -33.91 20.45 -3.38
N GLU A 1055 -34.66 19.58 -2.71
CA GLU A 1055 -35.73 18.80 -3.33
C GLU A 1055 -37.09 19.50 -3.21
N PRO A 1056 -38.02 19.27 -4.14
CA PRO A 1056 -37.83 18.55 -5.41
C PRO A 1056 -37.10 19.45 -6.42
N GLU A 1057 -36.30 18.86 -7.31
CA GLU A 1057 -35.72 19.60 -8.43
C GLU A 1057 -36.79 20.36 -9.23
N GLN A 1058 -36.43 21.58 -9.65
CA GLN A 1058 -37.19 22.38 -10.60
C GLN A 1058 -37.06 21.81 -12.01
N PRO A 1059 -38.10 21.95 -12.86
CA PRO A 1059 -38.02 21.55 -14.26
C PRO A 1059 -36.86 22.22 -15.00
N GLN A 1060 -36.35 21.55 -16.04
CA GLN A 1060 -35.38 22.12 -16.97
C GLN A 1060 -35.86 23.47 -17.53
N HIS A 1061 -35.02 24.50 -17.43
CA HIS A 1061 -35.40 25.85 -17.82
C HIS A 1061 -35.25 26.11 -19.33
N GLY A 1062 -34.25 25.49 -19.98
CA GLY A 1062 -33.94 25.74 -21.37
C GLY A 1062 -33.23 24.55 -22.04
N THR A 1063 -33.03 24.62 -23.35
CA THR A 1063 -32.54 23.50 -24.18
C THR A 1063 -31.13 23.71 -24.72
N THR A 1064 -30.44 24.76 -24.26
CA THR A 1064 -29.10 25.12 -24.74
C THR A 1064 -28.21 25.49 -23.57
N GLY A 1065 -26.91 25.31 -23.76
CA GLY A 1065 -25.89 25.66 -22.80
C GLY A 1065 -26.12 25.02 -21.43
N GLY A 1066 -25.75 25.73 -20.37
CA GLY A 1066 -25.91 25.22 -19.01
C GLY A 1066 -27.36 25.05 -18.53
N ALA A 1067 -28.37 25.51 -19.27
CA ALA A 1067 -29.78 25.34 -18.89
C ALA A 1067 -30.32 23.91 -19.02
N GLU A 1068 -29.56 23.00 -19.64
CA GLU A 1068 -29.84 21.55 -19.64
C GLU A 1068 -29.70 20.92 -18.24
N CYS A 1069 -28.85 21.50 -17.38
CA CYS A 1069 -28.74 21.08 -15.99
C CYS A 1069 -29.92 21.64 -15.17
N HIS A 1070 -30.64 20.77 -14.46
CA HIS A 1070 -31.74 21.17 -13.57
C HIS A 1070 -31.25 22.02 -12.39
N SER A 1071 -32.18 22.75 -11.78
CA SER A 1071 -31.97 23.45 -10.51
C SER A 1071 -32.70 22.70 -9.39
N GLY A 1072 -32.17 22.71 -8.18
CA GLY A 1072 -32.94 22.38 -6.97
C GLY A 1072 -34.02 23.41 -6.65
N ALA A 1073 -34.85 23.09 -5.65
CA ALA A 1073 -35.91 23.93 -5.09
C ALA A 1073 -35.37 25.25 -4.47
N PRO A 1074 -36.26 26.22 -4.14
CA PRO A 1074 -35.89 27.43 -3.41
C PRO A 1074 -35.12 27.16 -2.11
N ASN A 1075 -34.12 27.99 -1.81
CA ASN A 1075 -33.23 27.82 -0.65
C ASN A 1075 -33.06 29.12 0.16
N GLU A 1076 -33.83 30.16 -0.13
CA GLU A 1076 -33.80 31.42 0.61
C GLU A 1076 -34.41 31.22 2.01
N VAL A 1077 -34.05 32.08 2.97
CA VAL A 1077 -34.48 31.92 4.37
C VAL A 1077 -36.00 31.96 4.59
N TRP A 1078 -36.76 32.52 3.63
CA TRP A 1078 -38.23 32.53 3.65
C TRP A 1078 -38.88 31.29 3.04
N SER A 1079 -38.09 30.37 2.48
CA SER A 1079 -38.58 29.15 1.80
C SER A 1079 -38.93 28.00 2.76
N TYR A 1080 -38.65 28.17 4.06
CA TYR A 1080 -38.75 27.13 5.08
C TYR A 1080 -39.95 27.29 6.04
N GLY A 1081 -40.87 28.20 5.73
CA GLY A 1081 -42.03 28.52 6.57
C GLY A 1081 -41.76 29.65 7.57
N PRO A 1082 -42.83 30.21 8.18
CA PRO A 1082 -42.76 31.44 8.97
C PRO A 1082 -41.95 31.31 10.27
N GLU A 1083 -42.04 30.16 10.95
CA GLU A 1083 -41.29 29.92 12.19
C GLU A 1083 -39.77 29.86 11.92
N VAL A 1084 -39.35 29.06 10.94
CA VAL A 1084 -37.94 28.95 10.53
C VAL A 1084 -37.40 30.28 10.03
N TYR A 1085 -38.22 31.05 9.29
CA TYR A 1085 -37.85 32.37 8.80
C TYR A 1085 -37.47 33.33 9.94
N GLU A 1086 -38.25 33.40 11.02
CA GLU A 1086 -37.94 34.26 12.16
C GLU A 1086 -36.67 33.81 12.90
N ILE A 1087 -36.44 32.49 13.01
CA ILE A 1087 -35.19 31.95 13.57
C ILE A 1087 -34.00 32.34 12.69
N CYS A 1088 -34.10 32.17 11.37
CA CYS A 1088 -33.04 32.55 10.44
C CYS A 1088 -32.73 34.04 10.54
N LYS A 1089 -33.77 34.88 10.51
CA LYS A 1089 -33.65 36.33 10.67
C LYS A 1089 -32.90 36.69 11.94
N LYS A 1090 -33.25 36.10 13.10
CA LYS A 1090 -32.54 36.30 14.37
C LYS A 1090 -31.04 36.02 14.24
N TYR A 1091 -30.66 34.88 13.66
CA TYR A 1091 -29.25 34.50 13.52
C TYR A 1091 -28.48 35.33 12.48
N MET A 1092 -29.16 35.85 11.45
CA MET A 1092 -28.57 36.83 10.53
C MET A 1092 -28.23 38.13 11.22
N PHE A 1093 -29.13 38.68 12.04
CA PHE A 1093 -28.83 39.88 12.82
C PHE A 1093 -27.79 39.62 13.92
N LEU A 1094 -27.82 38.46 14.57
CA LEU A 1094 -26.78 38.06 15.52
C LEU A 1094 -25.39 38.01 14.84
N ARG A 1095 -25.31 37.53 13.59
CA ARG A 1095 -24.05 37.57 12.83
C ARG A 1095 -23.55 38.99 12.61
N GLU A 1096 -24.45 39.93 12.32
CA GLU A 1096 -24.11 41.35 12.22
C GLU A 1096 -23.67 41.96 13.56
N GLU A 1097 -24.31 41.59 14.67
CA GLU A 1097 -23.86 41.99 16.02
C GLU A 1097 -22.45 41.46 16.34
N LEU A 1098 -22.11 40.27 15.82
CA LEU A 1098 -20.80 39.65 15.96
C LEU A 1098 -19.78 40.13 14.91
N ARG A 1099 -20.13 41.06 14.01
CA ARG A 1099 -19.28 41.43 12.86
C ARG A 1099 -17.92 41.98 13.28
N ASP A 1100 -17.90 42.89 14.25
CA ASP A 1100 -16.64 43.47 14.77
C ASP A 1100 -15.76 42.42 15.45
N TYR A 1101 -16.38 41.50 16.18
CA TYR A 1101 -15.66 40.38 16.79
C TYR A 1101 -15.13 39.42 15.73
N THR A 1102 -15.94 39.06 14.74
CA THR A 1102 -15.52 38.23 13.61
C THR A 1102 -14.36 38.88 12.86
N ARG A 1103 -14.38 40.20 12.65
CA ARG A 1103 -13.26 40.95 12.06
C ARG A 1103 -11.98 40.81 12.88
N SER A 1104 -12.06 40.87 14.21
CA SER A 1104 -10.89 40.65 15.06
C SER A 1104 -10.36 39.22 14.97
N LEU A 1105 -11.24 38.23 14.85
CA LEU A 1105 -10.84 36.83 14.64
C LEU A 1105 -10.14 36.64 13.28
N MET A 1106 -10.67 37.24 12.21
CA MET A 1106 -10.03 37.21 10.89
C MET A 1106 -8.67 37.92 10.90
N LYS A 1107 -8.53 38.98 11.72
CA LYS A 1107 -7.25 39.65 11.94
C LYS A 1107 -6.25 38.74 12.68
N GLU A 1108 -6.68 38.03 13.72
CA GLU A 1108 -5.83 37.05 14.42
C GLU A 1108 -5.37 35.93 13.46
N ALA A 1109 -6.29 35.42 12.62
CA ALA A 1109 -5.96 34.46 11.58
C ALA A 1109 -4.93 35.02 10.57
N HIS A 1110 -5.08 36.28 10.16
CA HIS A 1110 -4.15 36.94 9.25
C HIS A 1110 -2.77 37.20 9.85
N GLU A 1111 -2.70 37.68 11.10
CA GLU A 1111 -1.45 38.09 11.74
C GLU A 1111 -0.68 36.91 12.32
N LYS A 1112 -1.37 35.89 12.81
CA LYS A 1112 -0.78 34.77 13.54
C LYS A 1112 -1.04 33.40 12.91
N GLY A 1113 -2.09 33.25 12.12
CA GLY A 1113 -2.55 31.93 11.65
C GLY A 1113 -3.49 31.22 12.63
N THR A 1114 -3.93 31.92 13.68
CA THR A 1114 -4.86 31.38 14.67
C THR A 1114 -6.19 30.94 14.02
N PRO A 1115 -6.74 29.75 14.32
CA PRO A 1115 -8.03 29.33 13.80
C PRO A 1115 -9.18 30.25 14.27
N VAL A 1116 -10.21 30.43 13.43
CA VAL A 1116 -11.41 31.21 13.82
C VAL A 1116 -12.33 30.35 14.69
N MET A 1117 -12.64 29.14 14.23
CA MET A 1117 -13.25 28.09 15.06
C MET A 1117 -12.13 27.22 15.67
N ARG A 1118 -12.12 27.10 16.99
CA ARG A 1118 -11.00 26.54 17.77
C ARG A 1118 -11.49 25.37 18.59
N THR A 1119 -10.72 24.29 18.62
CA THR A 1119 -10.96 23.20 19.57
C THR A 1119 -10.86 23.73 20.99
N LEU A 1120 -11.58 23.12 21.94
CA LEU A 1120 -11.52 23.57 23.34
C LEU A 1120 -10.09 23.51 23.89
N PHE A 1121 -9.33 22.46 23.53
CA PHE A 1121 -7.95 22.31 23.98
C PHE A 1121 -6.98 23.36 23.40
N TYR A 1122 -7.34 24.02 22.28
CA TYR A 1122 -6.53 25.11 21.74
C TYR A 1122 -6.52 26.31 22.70
N GLU A 1123 -7.69 26.65 23.26
CA GLU A 1123 -7.86 27.75 24.20
C GLU A 1123 -7.55 27.34 25.66
N PHE A 1124 -7.82 26.08 26.01
CA PHE A 1124 -7.74 25.58 27.39
C PHE A 1124 -6.84 24.33 27.50
N PRO A 1125 -5.56 24.37 27.03
CA PRO A 1125 -4.73 23.17 26.91
C PRO A 1125 -4.42 22.49 28.26
N LYS A 1126 -4.54 23.22 29.38
CA LYS A 1126 -4.31 22.69 30.74
C LYS A 1126 -5.51 21.90 31.29
N ASP A 1127 -6.69 22.07 30.71
CA ASP A 1127 -7.91 21.39 31.12
C ASP A 1127 -8.04 20.07 30.34
N GLN A 1128 -7.78 18.95 31.02
CA GLN A 1128 -7.70 17.62 30.39
C GLN A 1128 -9.01 17.14 29.77
N GLU A 1129 -10.15 17.65 30.22
CA GLU A 1129 -11.46 17.27 29.66
C GLU A 1129 -11.64 17.85 28.25
N THR A 1130 -11.06 19.03 27.99
CA THR A 1130 -11.16 19.72 26.69
C THR A 1130 -10.51 18.96 25.54
N TRP A 1131 -9.55 18.08 25.83
CA TRP A 1131 -8.91 17.19 24.87
C TRP A 1131 -9.77 15.97 24.50
N LYS A 1132 -10.93 15.77 25.12
CA LYS A 1132 -11.84 14.63 24.86
C LYS A 1132 -13.11 15.03 24.12
N ILE A 1133 -13.40 16.33 24.05
CA ILE A 1133 -14.68 16.84 23.55
C ILE A 1133 -14.52 17.23 22.08
N GLY A 1134 -15.26 16.56 21.21
CA GLY A 1134 -15.26 16.80 19.75
C GLY A 1134 -16.49 17.54 19.21
N GLN A 1135 -17.49 17.83 20.06
CA GLN A 1135 -18.78 18.36 19.66
C GLN A 1135 -19.07 19.77 20.22
N GLN A 1136 -18.13 20.34 20.98
CA GLN A 1136 -18.16 21.72 21.44
C GLN A 1136 -16.87 22.40 20.99
N TYR A 1137 -16.95 23.69 20.71
CA TYR A 1137 -15.78 24.44 20.26
C TYR A 1137 -15.85 25.91 20.71
N MET A 1138 -14.73 26.60 20.59
CA MET A 1138 -14.62 28.02 20.85
C MET A 1138 -14.68 28.77 19.52
N PHE A 1139 -15.64 29.69 19.37
CA PHE A 1139 -15.64 30.67 18.28
C PHE A 1139 -14.84 31.90 18.74
N GLY A 1140 -13.59 31.94 18.31
CA GLY A 1140 -12.57 32.81 18.90
C GLY A 1140 -12.32 32.51 20.37
N SER A 1141 -11.77 33.46 21.12
CA SER A 1141 -11.48 33.33 22.56
C SER A 1141 -12.68 33.56 23.50
N LYS A 1142 -13.85 33.98 22.97
CA LYS A 1142 -14.95 34.55 23.76
C LYS A 1142 -16.20 33.70 23.84
N TYR A 1143 -16.57 33.00 22.77
CA TYR A 1143 -17.85 32.28 22.71
C TYR A 1143 -17.62 30.77 22.66
N LEU A 1144 -18.12 30.07 23.67
CA LEU A 1144 -18.24 28.61 23.67
C LEU A 1144 -19.51 28.22 22.94
N VAL A 1145 -19.39 27.44 21.87
CA VAL A 1145 -20.48 27.03 21.00
C VAL A 1145 -20.74 25.53 21.19
N CYS A 1146 -22.01 25.17 21.42
CA CYS A 1146 -22.44 23.80 21.65
C CYS A 1146 -23.55 23.41 20.64
N PRO A 1147 -23.19 23.01 19.41
CA PRO A 1147 -24.15 22.62 18.39
C PRO A 1147 -25.07 21.48 18.83
N VAL A 1148 -26.33 21.54 18.40
CA VAL A 1148 -27.30 20.45 18.55
C VAL A 1148 -27.15 19.53 17.34
N LEU A 1149 -26.71 18.29 17.57
CA LEU A 1149 -26.29 17.35 16.52
C LEU A 1149 -27.18 16.11 16.38
N GLU A 1150 -28.39 16.17 16.93
CA GLU A 1150 -29.39 15.10 16.96
C GLU A 1150 -30.79 15.68 16.78
N ALA A 1151 -31.65 14.94 16.07
CA ALA A 1151 -33.06 15.29 15.88
C ALA A 1151 -33.81 15.36 17.20
N GLU A 1152 -34.83 16.22 17.26
CA GLU A 1152 -35.77 16.35 18.39
C GLU A 1152 -35.14 16.73 19.74
N LYS A 1153 -33.82 16.97 19.79
CA LYS A 1153 -33.11 17.29 21.03
C LYS A 1153 -33.43 18.71 21.47
N ARG A 1154 -33.88 18.85 22.72
CA ARG A 1154 -34.30 20.13 23.34
C ARG A 1154 -33.60 20.44 24.65
N ASN A 1155 -32.74 19.54 25.13
CA ASN A 1155 -31.84 19.73 26.26
C ASN A 1155 -30.46 19.15 25.92
N MET A 1156 -29.41 19.73 26.49
CA MET A 1156 -28.03 19.35 26.22
C MET A 1156 -27.24 19.27 27.52
N LYS A 1157 -26.38 18.27 27.62
CA LYS A 1157 -25.33 18.23 28.63
C LYS A 1157 -24.07 18.84 28.02
N VAL A 1158 -23.58 19.94 28.58
CA VAL A 1158 -22.45 20.71 28.04
C VAL A 1158 -21.36 20.86 29.09
N TYR A 1159 -20.10 20.80 28.66
CA TYR A 1159 -18.95 21.08 29.51
C TYR A 1159 -18.58 22.54 29.41
N LEU A 1160 -18.42 23.21 30.56
CA LEU A 1160 -17.90 24.57 30.62
C LEU A 1160 -16.41 24.50 30.99
N PRO A 1161 -15.48 24.87 30.09
CA PRO A 1161 -14.05 24.81 30.38
C PRO A 1161 -13.65 25.61 31.61
N GLN A 1162 -12.62 25.15 32.31
CA GLN A 1162 -12.08 25.88 33.45
C GLN A 1162 -11.55 27.26 33.03
N LEU A 1163 -12.04 28.31 33.71
CA LEU A 1163 -11.55 29.68 33.55
C LEU A 1163 -10.54 30.02 34.66
N GLU A 1164 -9.80 31.12 34.45
CA GLU A 1164 -8.97 31.72 35.51
C GLU A 1164 -9.84 32.14 36.70
N ALA A 1165 -9.23 32.27 37.89
CA ALA A 1165 -9.96 32.52 39.12
C ALA A 1165 -10.85 33.78 39.02
N GLY A 1166 -12.17 33.58 39.17
CA GLY A 1166 -13.19 34.64 39.09
C GLY A 1166 -13.88 34.79 37.72
N GLY A 1167 -13.40 34.11 36.67
CA GLY A 1167 -14.05 34.10 35.36
C GLY A 1167 -15.29 33.21 35.32
N LYS A 1168 -16.32 33.65 34.60
CA LYS A 1168 -17.60 32.91 34.49
C LYS A 1168 -18.07 32.76 33.06
N TRP A 1169 -18.94 31.78 32.84
CA TRP A 1169 -19.64 31.57 31.59
C TRP A 1169 -21.08 32.06 31.70
N LYS A 1170 -21.49 32.94 30.79
CA LYS A 1170 -22.86 33.45 30.70
C LYS A 1170 -23.54 32.93 29.43
N PRO A 1171 -24.70 32.25 29.51
CA PRO A 1171 -25.47 31.89 28.33
C PRO A 1171 -25.88 33.14 27.55
N LEU A 1172 -25.88 33.05 26.21
CA LEU A 1172 -26.49 34.07 25.36
C LEU A 1172 -28.01 33.85 25.18
N LEU A 1173 -28.60 32.88 25.87
CA LEU A 1173 -30.04 32.64 25.85
C LEU A 1173 -30.78 33.87 26.39
N GLU A 1174 -31.74 34.35 25.61
CA GLU A 1174 -32.51 35.55 25.95
C GLU A 1174 -33.37 35.31 27.20
N GLY A 1175 -33.27 36.19 28.18
CA GLY A 1175 -33.95 36.04 29.48
C GLY A 1175 -33.16 35.25 30.54
N GLU A 1176 -32.09 34.55 30.16
CA GLU A 1176 -31.23 33.84 31.10
C GLU A 1176 -30.14 34.78 31.63
N THR A 1177 -30.10 34.95 32.95
CA THR A 1177 -29.13 35.84 33.62
C THR A 1177 -28.11 35.10 34.46
N ASP A 1178 -28.32 33.80 34.70
CA ASP A 1178 -27.43 33.03 35.55
C ASP A 1178 -26.06 32.83 34.90
N THR A 1179 -25.03 33.03 35.71
CA THR A 1179 -23.62 32.78 35.33
C THR A 1179 -23.15 31.49 35.95
N TYR A 1180 -22.36 30.73 35.21
CA TYR A 1180 -21.85 29.43 35.63
C TYR A 1180 -20.32 29.46 35.81
N GLU A 1181 -19.85 28.85 36.89
CA GLU A 1181 -18.42 28.55 37.07
C GLU A 1181 -17.95 27.52 36.02
N GLY A 1182 -16.70 27.63 35.59
CA GLY A 1182 -16.06 26.65 34.70
C GLY A 1182 -15.64 25.36 35.41
N GLY A 1183 -15.08 24.42 34.64
CA GLY A 1183 -14.53 23.14 35.12
C GLY A 1183 -15.56 22.04 35.37
N LYS A 1184 -16.80 22.20 34.89
CA LYS A 1184 -17.91 21.26 35.18
C LYS A 1184 -18.87 21.08 34.02
N TRP A 1185 -19.56 19.95 34.06
CA TRP A 1185 -20.70 19.66 33.19
C TRP A 1185 -21.98 20.26 33.77
N ILE A 1186 -22.81 20.86 32.91
CA ILE A 1186 -24.14 21.36 33.25
C ILE A 1186 -25.18 20.81 32.27
N GLU A 1187 -26.45 20.82 32.68
CA GLU A 1187 -27.58 20.63 31.78
C GLU A 1187 -28.16 21.99 31.43
N ILE A 1188 -28.48 22.19 30.14
CA ILE A 1188 -29.01 23.45 29.63
C ILE A 1188 -30.10 23.17 28.59
N ASP A 1189 -31.11 24.04 28.55
CA ASP A 1189 -32.15 24.00 27.52
C ASP A 1189 -31.59 24.39 26.15
N ALA A 1190 -32.08 23.72 25.12
CA ALA A 1190 -31.71 23.90 23.73
C ALA A 1190 -32.98 23.90 22.84
N PRO A 1191 -33.93 24.83 23.04
CA PRO A 1191 -35.16 24.88 22.27
C PRO A 1191 -34.88 25.10 20.77
N LEU A 1192 -35.87 24.97 19.89
CA LEU A 1192 -35.63 25.01 18.44
C LEU A 1192 -35.06 26.37 18.01
N GLU A 1193 -35.50 27.45 18.66
CA GLU A 1193 -35.15 28.85 18.39
C GLU A 1193 -33.75 29.22 18.89
N TRP A 1194 -33.11 28.35 19.67
CA TRP A 1194 -31.83 28.64 20.30
C TRP A 1194 -30.88 27.44 20.40
N MET A 1195 -29.67 27.62 19.89
CA MET A 1195 -28.52 26.74 20.12
C MET A 1195 -27.73 27.23 21.34
N PRO A 1196 -27.36 26.36 22.31
CA PRO A 1196 -26.59 26.78 23.47
C PRO A 1196 -25.23 27.39 23.07
N VAL A 1197 -25.04 28.66 23.46
CA VAL A 1197 -23.80 29.42 23.31
C VAL A 1197 -23.54 30.18 24.60
N PHE A 1198 -22.30 30.14 25.08
CA PHE A 1198 -21.88 30.82 26.30
C PHE A 1198 -20.80 31.85 25.99
N LYS A 1199 -20.92 33.03 26.56
CA LYS A 1199 -19.93 34.09 26.52
C LYS A 1199 -19.05 34.00 27.77
N ARG A 1200 -17.74 34.11 27.57
CA ARG A 1200 -16.75 34.29 28.64
C ARG A 1200 -16.89 35.70 29.23
N GLU A 1201 -17.09 35.80 30.54
CA GLU A 1201 -17.13 37.04 31.33
C GLU A 1201 -15.87 37.24 32.17
#